data_AF-A0A5C7N483-F1
#
_entry.id   AF-A0A5C7N483-F1
#
_cell.length_a   1.000
_cell.length_b   1.000
_cell.length_c   1.000
_cell.angle_alpha   90.00
_cell.angle_beta   90.00
_cell.angle_gamma   90.00
#
_symmetry.space_group_name_H-M   'P 1'
#
loop_
_entity.id
_entity.type
_entity.pdbx_description
1 polymer ?
#
loop_
_entity_poly.entity_id
_entity_poly.type
_entity_poly.pdbx_seq_one_letter_code
_entity_poly.pdbx_strand_id
1 'polypeptide(L)'
;MSTLAWAFYQWRAGGLRRLAADAWARVRERWGGEPGDGFLRALLVAVFVLNGLMCFVPEVFYDALVYHLGVPRWYLLEGGLRYYPAYHAQFPFTRQMINLFGLALQGDTLAKLLHFATSVQILGTFLAMAERFGRRRVGLLASLIFLSVPMVAMNLWTTGVDVALTAVSLLALGAGLISLTAPAPRPWVVLSGLFLGLTVSTKYPGGVDAAVWGGVFFFHRAFVEKNPRAAFRDLAILVGVAFLVFLPWLVKNAVLTGNPVYPYLHGLFGGRDLLPDKLAIFNADIAQGAARDPIALLSAPWRLTFTLTGSASAPGLFPLALLGAMIWGFARRQDRPAFVRPLAVYVVLYLAVMFVLTSQTRYAISGLAAHAFLIGEAIDALGRAAGAFVRWGLTATVFVAALAGLDMSFFTATRAYAPWSLLTGGESRRAYQYYSHLGLNPGPANEGYDYLQEKRSGAARVLILGDEKVFPCAVPFRASGVFNEQLITRWAREAGSPEKLWETLTEREKITHFLINLPSNFRLMPYNQYAWDPRSLGVACALWDRHVRLIHRAAAPEKIDPRFLNETLVYVLAPADALPGVPPPDNALLLVEEERVGPWGSPGWREKRLALLDAVLSAGGPIPSVQKRRQALLSALSEKKP
;
A
#
# COMPACT_ATOMS: atom_id res chain seq x y z
N MET A 1 21.63 5.73 38.63
CA MET A 1 21.19 4.82 37.54
C MET A 1 20.52 3.62 38.20
N SER A 2 19.20 3.48 38.03
CA SER A 2 18.36 2.59 38.85
C SER A 2 18.60 1.10 38.55
N THR A 3 18.36 0.26 39.56
CA THR A 3 18.40 -1.21 39.54
C THR A 3 17.62 -1.83 38.36
N LEU A 4 16.62 -1.11 37.83
CA LEU A 4 15.87 -1.45 36.61
C LEU A 4 16.73 -1.33 35.33
N ALA A 5 17.59 -0.32 35.21
CA ALA A 5 18.49 -0.19 34.06
C ALA A 5 19.54 -1.30 34.04
N TRP A 6 20.02 -1.73 35.21
CA TRP A 6 20.97 -2.85 35.33
C TRP A 6 20.29 -4.21 35.09
N ALA A 7 19.08 -4.43 35.61
CA ALA A 7 18.27 -5.62 35.29
C ALA A 7 17.87 -5.68 33.80
N PHE A 8 17.54 -4.54 33.18
CA PHE A 8 17.24 -4.43 31.75
C PHE A 8 18.49 -4.67 30.88
N TYR A 9 19.67 -4.26 31.36
CA TYR A 9 20.96 -4.53 30.71
C TYR A 9 21.38 -6.01 30.80
N GLN A 10 21.23 -6.63 31.97
CA GLN A 10 21.49 -8.07 32.19
C GLN A 10 20.50 -8.95 31.38
N TRP A 11 19.23 -8.56 31.29
CA TRP A 11 18.24 -9.20 30.40
C TRP A 11 18.60 -9.01 28.91
N ARG A 12 19.12 -7.83 28.53
CA ARG A 12 19.54 -7.51 27.15
C ARG A 12 20.72 -8.34 26.65
N ALA A 13 21.72 -8.62 27.48
CA ALA A 13 22.95 -9.27 27.03
C ALA A 13 22.85 -10.81 27.00
N GLY A 14 22.19 -11.41 28.00
CA GLY A 14 22.05 -12.88 28.11
C GLY A 14 20.66 -13.42 27.77
N GLY A 15 19.60 -12.69 28.14
CA GLY A 15 18.21 -13.12 27.98
C GLY A 15 17.75 -13.15 26.52
N LEU A 16 18.02 -12.09 25.76
CA LEU A 16 17.74 -12.05 24.32
C LEU A 16 18.51 -13.12 23.54
N ARG A 17 19.79 -13.35 23.89
CA ARG A 17 20.61 -14.40 23.27
C ARG A 17 20.06 -15.79 23.57
N ARG A 18 19.69 -16.08 24.83
CA ARG A 18 19.06 -17.35 25.20
C ARG A 18 17.71 -17.53 24.52
N LEU A 19 16.86 -16.51 24.52
CA LEU A 19 15.55 -16.56 23.89
C LEU A 19 15.66 -16.74 22.36
N ALA A 20 16.63 -16.09 21.73
CA ALA A 20 16.96 -16.31 20.32
C ALA A 20 17.53 -17.72 20.07
N ALA A 21 18.40 -18.22 20.95
CA ALA A 21 18.95 -19.57 20.85
C ALA A 21 17.87 -20.65 21.04
N ASP A 22 16.96 -20.47 22.00
CA ASP A 22 15.83 -21.35 22.26
C ASP A 22 14.83 -21.30 21.11
N ALA A 23 14.53 -20.10 20.59
CA ALA A 23 13.70 -19.93 19.40
C ALA A 23 14.35 -20.62 18.19
N TRP A 24 15.66 -20.45 17.99
CA TRP A 24 16.41 -21.09 16.90
C TRP A 24 16.45 -22.61 17.04
N ALA A 25 16.68 -23.13 18.26
CA ALA A 25 16.65 -24.57 18.52
C ALA A 25 15.28 -25.16 18.19
N ARG A 26 14.19 -24.50 18.61
CA ARG A 26 12.82 -24.91 18.27
C ARG A 26 12.56 -24.80 16.77
N VAL A 27 13.02 -23.75 16.09
CA VAL A 27 12.90 -23.62 14.63
C VAL A 27 13.66 -24.74 13.93
N ARG A 28 14.90 -25.04 14.35
CA ARG A 28 15.71 -26.12 13.79
C ARG A 28 15.07 -27.49 14.01
N GLU A 29 14.51 -27.74 15.20
CA GLU A 29 13.77 -28.97 15.50
C GLU A 29 12.51 -29.10 14.63
N ARG A 30 11.73 -28.02 14.51
CA ARG A 30 10.53 -27.95 13.65
C ARG A 30 10.85 -28.01 12.15
N TRP A 31 12.04 -27.55 11.79
CA TRP A 31 12.64 -27.72 10.48
C TRP A 31 13.26 -29.10 10.32
N GLY A 32 13.25 -29.99 11.32
CA GLY A 32 13.39 -31.44 11.14
C GLY A 32 12.08 -32.01 10.58
N GLY A 33 12.12 -32.95 9.65
CA GLY A 33 10.90 -33.47 8.99
C GLY A 33 11.18 -34.78 8.29
N GLU A 34 10.20 -35.30 7.57
CA GLU A 34 10.38 -36.56 6.87
C GLU A 34 11.53 -36.45 5.85
N PRO A 35 12.42 -37.46 5.74
CA PRO A 35 13.57 -37.44 4.83
C PRO A 35 13.21 -37.09 3.38
N GLY A 36 11.97 -37.39 2.97
CA GLY A 36 11.44 -37.11 1.64
C GLY A 36 11.11 -35.65 1.34
N ASP A 37 10.98 -34.75 2.32
CA ASP A 37 10.56 -33.36 2.08
C ASP A 37 11.76 -32.38 1.91
N GLY A 38 12.98 -32.89 1.74
CA GLY A 38 14.21 -32.09 1.64
C GLY A 38 14.19 -31.06 0.51
N PHE A 39 13.65 -31.40 -0.66
CA PHE A 39 13.55 -30.49 -1.80
C PHE A 39 12.55 -29.35 -1.57
N LEU A 40 11.44 -29.58 -0.84
CA LEU A 40 10.48 -28.53 -0.49
C LEU A 40 11.15 -27.46 0.39
N ARG A 41 12.00 -27.90 1.31
CA ARG A 41 12.76 -27.03 2.22
C ARG A 41 13.83 -26.26 1.47
N ALA A 42 14.56 -26.92 0.57
CA ALA A 42 15.53 -26.25 -0.30
C ALA A 42 14.84 -25.17 -1.14
N LEU A 43 13.68 -25.47 -1.74
CA LEU A 43 12.91 -24.49 -2.50
C LEU A 43 12.40 -23.35 -1.60
N LEU A 44 11.90 -23.65 -0.41
CA LEU A 44 11.47 -22.62 0.53
C LEU A 44 12.62 -21.69 0.93
N VAL A 45 13.83 -22.23 1.17
CA VAL A 45 15.03 -21.43 1.40
C VAL A 45 15.37 -20.57 0.19
N ALA A 46 15.30 -21.12 -1.03
CA ALA A 46 15.53 -20.35 -2.25
C ALA A 46 14.52 -19.19 -2.39
N VAL A 47 13.24 -19.43 -2.12
CA VAL A 47 12.19 -18.39 -2.07
C VAL A 47 12.57 -17.31 -1.04
N PHE A 48 12.93 -17.68 0.19
CA PHE A 48 13.33 -16.73 1.23
C PHE A 48 14.56 -15.90 0.83
N VAL A 49 15.60 -16.53 0.32
CA VAL A 49 16.85 -15.85 -0.06
C VAL A 49 16.60 -14.87 -1.20
N LEU A 50 15.91 -15.30 -2.26
CA LEU A 50 15.63 -14.44 -3.41
C LEU A 50 14.78 -13.22 -3.04
N ASN A 51 13.75 -13.41 -2.21
CA ASN A 51 12.95 -12.31 -1.70
C ASN A 51 13.74 -11.40 -0.74
N GLY A 52 14.59 -11.97 0.10
CA GLY A 52 15.44 -11.23 1.03
C GLY A 52 16.47 -10.34 0.32
N LEU A 53 17.08 -10.82 -0.77
CA LEU A 53 18.01 -10.03 -1.60
C LEU A 53 17.36 -8.76 -2.15
N MET A 54 16.08 -8.82 -2.52
CA MET A 54 15.33 -7.66 -3.02
C MET A 54 15.08 -6.57 -1.95
N CYS A 55 15.28 -6.87 -0.67
CA CYS A 55 15.20 -5.88 0.41
C CYS A 55 16.32 -4.83 0.32
N PHE A 56 17.45 -5.17 -0.33
CA PHE A 56 18.58 -4.26 -0.53
C PHE A 56 18.41 -3.31 -1.72
N VAL A 57 17.46 -3.59 -2.63
CA VAL A 57 17.08 -2.68 -3.70
C VAL A 57 16.35 -1.45 -3.11
N PRO A 58 16.54 -0.21 -3.58
CA PRO A 58 15.71 0.93 -3.20
C PRO A 58 14.22 0.64 -3.25
N GLU A 59 13.48 1.24 -2.32
CA GLU A 59 12.03 1.25 -2.45
C GLU A 59 11.63 2.07 -3.69
N VAL A 60 10.87 1.43 -4.58
CA VAL A 60 10.30 2.04 -5.78
C VAL A 60 8.83 1.67 -5.96
N PHE A 61 8.22 0.99 -4.99
CA PHE A 61 6.79 0.71 -5.07
C PHE A 61 5.96 1.98 -4.79
N TYR A 62 5.05 2.33 -5.69
CA TYR A 62 4.27 3.57 -5.64
C TYR A 62 3.65 3.84 -4.26
N ASP A 63 2.81 2.93 -3.75
CA ASP A 63 2.11 3.11 -2.47
C ASP A 63 3.09 3.26 -1.30
N ALA A 64 4.25 2.61 -1.38
CA ALA A 64 5.30 2.76 -0.39
C ALA A 64 5.89 4.17 -0.38
N LEU A 65 6.18 4.72 -1.57
CA LEU A 65 6.69 6.08 -1.74
C LEU A 65 5.67 7.15 -1.33
N VAL A 66 4.37 6.85 -1.45
CA VAL A 66 3.29 7.75 -1.07
C VAL A 66 3.06 7.76 0.44
N TYR A 67 2.66 6.62 1.03
CA TYR A 67 2.15 6.62 2.40
C TYR A 67 2.74 5.57 3.33
N HIS A 68 3.33 4.46 2.85
CA HIS A 68 3.96 3.50 3.77
C HIS A 68 5.33 3.96 4.30
N LEU A 69 6.07 4.73 3.51
CA LEU A 69 7.32 5.40 3.90
C LEU A 69 7.22 6.92 3.78
N GLY A 70 6.47 7.43 2.81
CA GLY A 70 6.34 8.88 2.57
C GLY A 70 5.80 9.64 3.78
N VAL A 71 4.66 9.23 4.33
CA VAL A 71 4.07 9.88 5.51
C VAL A 71 4.91 9.65 6.79
N PRO A 72 5.42 8.45 7.10
CA PRO A 72 6.37 8.28 8.21
C PRO A 72 7.60 9.16 8.13
N ARG A 73 8.20 9.31 6.95
CA ARG A 73 9.32 10.24 6.73
C ARG A 73 8.89 11.69 6.94
N TRP A 74 7.70 12.06 6.47
CA TRP A 74 7.14 13.39 6.71
C TRP A 74 6.96 13.67 8.21
N TYR A 75 6.50 12.70 9.01
CA TYR A 75 6.45 12.85 10.47
C TYR A 75 7.84 13.06 11.09
N LEU A 76 8.89 12.42 10.57
CA LEU A 76 10.27 12.67 11.01
C LEU A 76 10.71 14.10 10.67
N LEU A 77 10.39 14.59 9.46
CA LEU A 77 10.74 15.95 9.03
C LEU A 77 9.99 17.04 9.81
N GLU A 78 8.72 16.81 10.15
CA GLU A 78 7.89 17.74 10.91
C GLU A 78 8.01 17.59 12.44
N GLY A 79 8.76 16.59 12.91
CA GLY A 79 9.00 16.34 14.33
C GLY A 79 7.78 15.81 15.10
N GLY A 80 6.83 15.16 14.43
CA GLY A 80 5.69 14.56 15.12
C GLY A 80 4.51 14.13 14.22
N LEU A 81 3.54 13.46 14.85
CA LEU A 81 2.27 13.09 14.22
C LEU A 81 1.44 14.34 13.95
N ARG A 82 1.21 14.65 12.67
CA ARG A 82 0.43 15.82 12.24
C ARG A 82 -0.58 15.44 11.16
N TYR A 83 -1.54 16.34 10.92
CA TYR A 83 -2.48 16.16 9.82
C TYR A 83 -1.74 16.35 8.48
N TYR A 84 -1.85 15.33 7.62
CA TYR A 84 -1.39 15.35 6.24
C TYR A 84 -2.62 15.19 5.33
N PRO A 85 -2.82 16.06 4.32
CA PRO A 85 -4.05 16.09 3.52
C PRO A 85 -4.08 14.97 2.47
N ALA A 86 -4.06 13.73 2.93
CA ALA A 86 -4.28 12.52 2.15
C ALA A 86 -5.14 11.54 2.94
N TYR A 87 -6.17 10.96 2.33
CA TYR A 87 -7.01 9.93 2.98
C TYR A 87 -6.17 8.76 3.52
N HIS A 88 -5.21 8.29 2.74
CA HIS A 88 -4.29 7.22 3.12
C HIS A 88 -3.47 7.56 4.38
N ALA A 89 -3.12 8.82 4.62
CA ALA A 89 -2.38 9.24 5.82
C ALA A 89 -3.20 9.16 7.11
N GLN A 90 -4.52 9.03 6.98
CA GLN A 90 -5.46 8.89 8.09
C GLN A 90 -5.88 7.44 8.34
N PHE A 91 -5.33 6.48 7.60
CA PHE A 91 -5.54 5.08 7.93
C PHE A 91 -4.80 4.71 9.22
N PRO A 92 -5.18 3.58 9.84
CA PRO A 92 -4.43 3.02 10.96
C PRO A 92 -3.02 2.65 10.52
N PHE A 93 -2.00 3.10 11.25
CA PHE A 93 -0.61 3.17 10.77
C PHE A 93 0.37 2.34 11.61
N THR A 94 -0.09 1.30 12.29
CA THR A 94 0.77 0.51 13.21
C THR A 94 2.02 -0.01 12.50
N ARG A 95 1.87 -0.56 11.30
CA ARG A 95 3.02 -1.09 10.55
C ARG A 95 3.94 0.02 10.04
N GLN A 96 3.37 1.14 9.64
CA GLN A 96 4.06 2.32 9.14
C GLN A 96 4.88 2.99 10.25
N MET A 97 4.43 2.93 11.52
CA MET A 97 5.22 3.39 12.66
C MET A 97 6.43 2.49 12.94
N ILE A 98 6.36 1.20 12.63
CA ILE A 98 7.54 0.33 12.68
C ILE A 98 8.51 0.69 11.53
N ASN A 99 7.99 1.02 10.34
CA ASN A 99 8.83 1.54 9.25
C ASN A 99 9.52 2.85 9.62
N LEU A 100 8.84 3.74 10.36
CA LEU A 100 9.39 5.00 10.85
C LEU A 100 10.69 4.76 11.64
N PHE A 101 10.72 3.75 12.52
CA PHE A 101 11.95 3.40 13.25
C PHE A 101 13.06 2.92 12.32
N GLY A 102 12.74 2.11 11.31
CA GLY A 102 13.71 1.69 10.29
C GLY A 102 14.28 2.88 9.52
N LEU A 103 13.41 3.80 9.10
CA LEU A 103 13.78 5.03 8.41
C LEU A 103 14.71 5.91 9.26
N ALA A 104 14.39 6.10 10.53
CA ALA A 104 15.17 6.94 11.45
C ALA A 104 16.57 6.39 11.72
N LEU A 105 16.75 5.05 11.67
CA LEU A 105 18.02 4.39 11.99
C LEU A 105 18.91 4.17 10.76
N GLN A 106 18.36 3.72 9.63
CA GLN A 106 19.17 3.35 8.46
C GLN A 106 18.43 3.49 7.11
N GLY A 107 17.38 4.32 7.06
CA GLY A 107 16.62 4.55 5.82
C GLY A 107 15.73 3.38 5.40
N ASP A 108 15.41 3.32 4.11
CA ASP A 108 14.44 2.36 3.57
C ASP A 108 14.93 0.92 3.63
N THR A 109 16.24 0.64 3.50
CA THR A 109 16.77 -0.72 3.61
C THR A 109 16.38 -1.39 4.92
N LEU A 110 16.56 -0.72 6.06
CA LEU A 110 16.15 -1.30 7.35
C LEU A 110 14.63 -1.37 7.50
N ALA A 111 13.89 -0.38 6.99
CA ALA A 111 12.43 -0.44 6.97
C ALA A 111 11.92 -1.66 6.18
N LYS A 112 12.54 -1.96 5.04
CA LYS A 112 12.27 -3.13 4.21
C LYS A 112 12.69 -4.43 4.89
N LEU A 113 13.83 -4.49 5.57
CA LEU A 113 14.24 -5.68 6.35
C LEU A 113 13.30 -5.96 7.52
N LEU A 114 12.86 -4.93 8.24
CA LEU A 114 11.83 -5.04 9.28
C LEU A 114 10.48 -5.48 8.68
N HIS A 115 10.18 -5.09 7.44
CA HIS A 115 9.00 -5.58 6.71
C HIS A 115 9.15 -7.04 6.34
N PHE A 116 10.27 -7.40 5.75
CA PHE A 116 10.58 -8.75 5.36
C PHE A 116 10.57 -9.72 6.55
N ALA A 117 10.91 -9.28 7.76
CA ALA A 117 10.79 -10.08 8.97
C ALA A 117 9.37 -10.62 9.23
N THR A 118 8.32 -10.03 8.64
CA THR A 118 6.96 -10.58 8.70
C THR A 118 6.85 -11.91 7.95
N SER A 119 7.68 -12.19 6.93
CA SER A 119 7.75 -13.53 6.30
C SER A 119 8.21 -14.60 7.28
N VAL A 120 9.20 -14.28 8.13
CA VAL A 120 9.70 -15.18 9.17
C VAL A 120 8.63 -15.42 10.22
N GLN A 121 7.88 -14.37 10.60
CA GLN A 121 6.71 -14.52 11.47
C GLN A 121 5.63 -15.41 10.85
N ILE A 122 5.32 -15.25 9.56
CA ILE A 122 4.31 -16.05 8.85
C ILE A 122 4.74 -17.53 8.81
N LEU A 123 5.98 -17.81 8.39
CA LEU A 123 6.57 -19.16 8.41
C LEU A 123 6.48 -19.75 9.83
N GLY A 124 6.94 -19.01 10.83
CA GLY A 124 6.90 -19.43 12.23
C GLY A 124 5.48 -19.75 12.71
N THR A 125 4.49 -18.96 12.27
CA THR A 125 3.08 -19.14 12.61
C THR A 125 2.52 -20.40 11.96
N PHE A 126 2.77 -20.64 10.68
CA PHE A 126 2.34 -21.87 10.00
C PHE A 126 2.96 -23.12 10.64
N LEU A 127 4.26 -23.10 10.92
CA LEU A 127 4.94 -24.23 11.58
C LEU A 127 4.41 -24.46 12.99
N ALA A 128 4.18 -23.40 13.77
CA ALA A 128 3.65 -23.50 15.13
C ALA A 128 2.19 -24.01 15.15
N MET A 129 1.34 -23.53 14.24
CA MET A 129 -0.04 -24.03 14.10
C MET A 129 -0.03 -25.51 13.69
N ALA A 130 0.76 -25.86 12.70
CA ALA A 130 0.92 -27.23 12.22
C ALA A 130 1.36 -28.17 13.35
N GLU A 131 2.37 -27.79 14.13
CA GLU A 131 2.79 -28.57 15.29
C GLU A 131 1.67 -28.70 16.33
N ARG A 132 1.00 -27.59 16.68
CA ARG A 132 -0.06 -27.57 17.68
C ARG A 132 -1.23 -28.48 17.33
N PHE A 133 -1.50 -28.69 16.04
CA PHE A 133 -2.54 -29.58 15.56
C PHE A 133 -2.04 -31.00 15.20
N GLY A 134 -0.76 -31.31 15.42
CA GLY A 134 -0.19 -32.63 15.08
C GLY A 134 -0.07 -32.87 13.57
N ARG A 135 0.15 -31.80 12.81
CA ARG A 135 0.12 -31.73 11.33
C ARG A 135 1.38 -31.09 10.76
N ARG A 136 2.57 -31.50 11.23
CA ARG A 136 3.87 -30.85 10.91
C ARG A 136 4.08 -30.55 9.42
N ARG A 137 3.73 -31.50 8.54
CA ARG A 137 3.89 -31.36 7.08
C ARG A 137 3.02 -30.25 6.48
N VAL A 138 1.85 -29.99 7.06
CA VAL A 138 0.94 -28.91 6.64
C VAL A 138 1.58 -27.54 6.76
N GLY A 139 2.36 -27.30 7.82
CA GLY A 139 3.05 -26.02 8.00
C GLY A 139 4.07 -25.74 6.92
N LEU A 140 4.83 -26.77 6.49
CA LEU A 140 5.78 -26.67 5.40
C LEU A 140 5.08 -26.41 4.05
N LEU A 141 4.02 -27.17 3.75
CA LEU A 141 3.23 -27.00 2.54
C LEU A 141 2.59 -25.60 2.49
N ALA A 142 1.95 -25.16 3.58
CA ALA A 142 1.32 -23.84 3.67
C ALA A 142 2.33 -22.71 3.45
N SER A 143 3.52 -22.83 4.05
CA SER A 143 4.58 -21.84 3.90
C SER A 143 5.07 -21.75 2.47
N LEU A 144 5.32 -22.90 1.82
CA LEU A 144 5.77 -22.93 0.44
C LEU A 144 4.70 -22.41 -0.52
N ILE A 145 3.44 -22.83 -0.35
CA ILE A 145 2.30 -22.37 -1.14
C ILE A 145 2.16 -20.85 -1.03
N PHE A 146 2.14 -20.31 0.18
CA PHE A 146 1.87 -18.88 0.39
C PHE A 146 3.04 -17.99 -0.05
N LEU A 147 4.28 -18.33 0.34
CA LEU A 147 5.44 -17.48 0.10
C LEU A 147 5.93 -17.53 -1.36
N SER A 148 5.51 -18.53 -2.14
CA SER A 148 5.77 -18.60 -3.57
C SER A 148 4.75 -17.86 -4.44
N VAL A 149 3.68 -17.29 -3.86
CA VAL A 149 2.72 -16.46 -4.61
C VAL A 149 3.42 -15.19 -5.09
N PRO A 150 3.42 -14.86 -6.40
CA PRO A 150 4.18 -13.72 -6.94
C PRO A 150 3.83 -12.37 -6.29
N MET A 151 2.55 -12.11 -6.05
CA MET A 151 2.10 -10.89 -5.36
C MET A 151 2.57 -10.84 -3.90
N VAL A 152 2.66 -11.99 -3.20
CA VAL A 152 3.20 -12.05 -1.84
C VAL A 152 4.69 -11.74 -1.87
N ALA A 153 5.44 -12.31 -2.81
CA ALA A 153 6.86 -12.03 -3.01
C ALA A 153 7.12 -10.52 -3.18
N MET A 154 6.35 -9.86 -4.06
CA MET A 154 6.47 -8.40 -4.24
C MET A 154 6.14 -7.61 -2.97
N ASN A 155 5.12 -7.99 -2.22
CA ASN A 155 4.79 -7.33 -0.95
C ASN A 155 5.84 -7.59 0.13
N LEU A 156 6.54 -8.73 0.10
CA LEU A 156 7.59 -9.06 1.08
C LEU A 156 8.81 -8.17 0.94
N TRP A 157 9.30 -7.96 -0.28
CA TRP A 157 10.48 -7.15 -0.53
C TRP A 157 10.17 -5.67 -0.72
N THR A 158 8.92 -5.25 -0.74
CA THR A 158 8.52 -3.84 -0.64
C THR A 158 8.06 -3.57 0.78
N THR A 159 7.67 -2.33 1.08
CA THR A 159 6.98 -1.96 2.32
C THR A 159 5.46 -1.92 2.16
N GLY A 160 4.92 -2.68 1.21
CA GLY A 160 3.48 -2.92 1.04
C GLY A 160 2.88 -3.69 2.22
N VAL A 161 2.09 -2.99 3.05
CA VAL A 161 1.70 -3.48 4.38
C VAL A 161 0.75 -4.69 4.41
N ASP A 162 0.26 -5.14 3.26
CA ASP A 162 -0.77 -6.18 3.19
C ASP A 162 -0.23 -7.55 3.69
N VAL A 163 1.06 -7.85 3.49
CA VAL A 163 1.68 -9.07 4.08
C VAL A 163 1.96 -8.90 5.58
N ALA A 164 2.24 -7.70 6.05
CA ALA A 164 2.37 -7.43 7.48
C ALA A 164 1.03 -7.58 8.22
N LEU A 165 -0.06 -7.10 7.61
CA LEU A 165 -1.43 -7.33 8.08
C LEU A 165 -1.72 -8.83 8.14
N THR A 166 -1.34 -9.56 7.09
CA THR A 166 -1.49 -11.03 7.02
C THR A 166 -0.75 -11.74 8.16
N ALA A 167 0.46 -11.30 8.50
CA ALA A 167 1.26 -11.90 9.56
C ALA A 167 0.57 -11.83 10.93
N VAL A 168 -0.08 -10.71 11.25
CA VAL A 168 -0.85 -10.57 12.51
C VAL A 168 -2.23 -11.21 12.42
N SER A 169 -2.89 -11.19 11.26
CA SER A 169 -4.15 -11.92 11.03
C SER A 169 -3.98 -13.43 11.23
N LEU A 170 -2.91 -14.03 10.72
CA LEU A 170 -2.62 -15.45 10.93
C LEU A 170 -2.42 -15.79 12.41
N LEU A 171 -1.75 -14.92 13.19
CA LEU A 171 -1.63 -15.11 14.63
C LEU A 171 -3.01 -15.04 15.32
N ALA A 172 -3.87 -14.12 14.89
CA ALA A 172 -5.23 -13.98 15.41
C ALA A 172 -6.07 -15.23 15.14
N LEU A 173 -6.04 -15.73 13.90
CA LEU A 173 -6.72 -16.96 13.49
C LEU A 173 -6.14 -18.18 14.20
N GLY A 174 -4.82 -18.31 14.27
CA GLY A 174 -4.14 -19.40 14.95
C GLY A 174 -4.52 -19.48 16.43
N ALA A 175 -4.42 -18.36 17.16
CA ALA A 175 -4.85 -18.28 18.56
C ALA A 175 -6.34 -18.59 18.71
N GLY A 176 -7.18 -18.04 17.82
CA GLY A 176 -8.62 -18.28 17.81
C GLY A 176 -8.98 -19.75 17.62
N LEU A 177 -8.38 -20.43 16.63
CA LEU A 177 -8.57 -21.86 16.38
C LEU A 177 -8.08 -22.72 17.54
N ILE A 178 -6.93 -22.38 18.15
CA ILE A 178 -6.42 -23.08 19.34
C ILE A 178 -7.40 -22.94 20.50
N SER A 179 -8.04 -21.77 20.67
CA SER A 179 -9.03 -21.56 21.73
C SER A 179 -10.22 -22.52 21.63
N LEU A 180 -10.56 -23.00 20.42
CA LEU A 180 -11.69 -23.92 20.22
C LEU A 180 -11.40 -25.33 20.73
N THR A 181 -10.12 -25.71 20.87
CA THR A 181 -9.71 -27.04 21.29
C THR A 181 -8.93 -27.06 22.60
N ALA A 182 -8.45 -25.90 23.08
CA ALA A 182 -7.65 -25.80 24.28
C ALA A 182 -8.49 -26.03 25.56
N PRO A 183 -7.96 -26.73 26.58
CA PRO A 183 -8.63 -26.87 27.88
C PRO A 183 -8.91 -25.54 28.56
N ALA A 184 -7.99 -24.58 28.41
CA ALA A 184 -8.13 -23.20 28.89
C ALA A 184 -8.26 -22.24 27.69
N PRO A 185 -9.48 -21.96 27.20
CA PRO A 185 -9.68 -21.20 25.97
C PRO A 185 -9.41 -19.70 26.14
N ARG A 186 -9.61 -19.13 27.33
CA ARG A 186 -9.67 -17.67 27.54
C ARG A 186 -8.38 -16.91 27.18
N PRO A 187 -7.17 -17.35 27.57
CA PRO A 187 -5.94 -16.66 27.17
C PRO A 187 -5.79 -16.60 25.65
N TRP A 188 -6.21 -17.65 24.94
CA TRP A 188 -6.19 -17.70 23.48
C TRP A 188 -7.22 -16.78 22.83
N VAL A 189 -8.39 -16.60 23.45
CA VAL A 189 -9.38 -15.60 23.01
C VAL A 189 -8.83 -14.17 23.17
N VAL A 190 -8.17 -13.87 24.29
CA VAL A 190 -7.51 -12.58 24.51
C VAL A 190 -6.40 -12.33 23.49
N LEU A 191 -5.55 -13.34 23.22
CA LEU A 191 -4.51 -13.25 22.20
C LEU A 191 -5.11 -13.07 20.80
N SER A 192 -6.18 -13.79 20.47
CA SER A 192 -6.89 -13.63 19.20
C SER A 192 -7.42 -12.20 19.05
N GLY A 193 -8.08 -11.65 20.08
CA GLY A 193 -8.54 -10.26 20.10
C GLY A 193 -7.41 -9.25 19.98
N LEU A 194 -6.28 -9.46 20.68
CA LEU A 194 -5.11 -8.59 20.60
C LEU A 194 -4.55 -8.54 19.17
N PHE A 195 -4.37 -9.70 18.55
CA PHE A 195 -3.85 -9.77 17.18
C PHE A 195 -4.86 -9.25 16.16
N LEU A 196 -6.17 -9.48 16.32
CA LEU A 196 -7.20 -8.83 15.50
C LEU A 196 -7.14 -7.31 15.62
N GLY A 197 -6.95 -6.79 16.83
CA GLY A 197 -6.75 -5.36 17.06
C GLY A 197 -5.56 -4.82 16.26
N LEU A 198 -4.43 -5.53 16.25
CA LEU A 198 -3.26 -5.20 15.43
C LEU A 198 -3.54 -5.31 13.92
N THR A 199 -4.34 -6.29 13.50
CA THR A 199 -4.78 -6.46 12.11
C THR A 199 -5.56 -5.24 11.63
N VAL A 200 -6.59 -4.81 12.37
CA VAL A 200 -7.37 -3.59 12.06
C VAL A 200 -6.50 -2.34 12.13
N SER A 201 -5.57 -2.30 13.09
CA SER A 201 -4.66 -1.17 13.31
C SER A 201 -3.55 -1.05 12.26
N THR A 202 -3.44 -2.01 11.33
CA THR A 202 -2.48 -1.99 10.22
C THR A 202 -3.07 -1.35 8.97
N LYS A 203 -4.35 -1.61 8.68
CA LYS A 203 -5.11 -1.05 7.55
C LYS A 203 -6.59 -1.42 7.70
N TYR A 204 -7.50 -0.60 7.19
CA TYR A 204 -8.95 -0.84 7.28
C TYR A 204 -9.45 -2.20 6.74
N PRO A 205 -8.88 -2.81 5.67
CA PRO A 205 -9.26 -4.15 5.24
C PRO A 205 -9.17 -5.21 6.35
N GLY A 206 -8.31 -5.02 7.34
CA GLY A 206 -8.22 -5.90 8.51
C GLY A 206 -9.50 -5.96 9.36
N GLY A 207 -10.41 -5.00 9.20
CA GLY A 207 -11.77 -5.06 9.76
C GLY A 207 -12.59 -6.23 9.22
N VAL A 208 -12.34 -6.67 7.98
CA VAL A 208 -13.00 -7.85 7.40
C VAL A 208 -12.50 -9.12 8.08
N ASP A 209 -11.19 -9.27 8.31
CA ASP A 209 -10.66 -10.39 9.11
C ASP A 209 -11.34 -10.46 10.48
N ALA A 210 -11.43 -9.32 11.18
CA ALA A 210 -12.04 -9.24 12.51
C ALA A 210 -13.53 -9.59 12.50
N ALA A 211 -14.30 -9.04 11.55
CA ALA A 211 -15.74 -9.29 11.44
C ALA A 211 -16.04 -10.76 11.07
N VAL A 212 -15.35 -11.30 10.05
CA VAL A 212 -15.57 -12.68 9.59
C VAL A 212 -15.13 -13.67 10.67
N TRP A 213 -13.94 -13.49 11.25
CA TRP A 213 -13.49 -14.38 12.32
C TRP A 213 -14.38 -14.29 13.56
N GLY A 214 -14.77 -13.09 13.99
CA GLY A 214 -15.71 -12.90 15.10
C GLY A 214 -17.04 -13.64 14.89
N GLY A 215 -17.60 -13.57 13.68
CA GLY A 215 -18.81 -14.29 13.29
C GLY A 215 -18.64 -15.81 13.29
N VAL A 216 -17.55 -16.33 12.69
CA VAL A 216 -17.23 -17.77 12.69
C VAL A 216 -17.02 -18.29 14.10
N PHE A 217 -16.27 -17.54 14.92
CA PHE A 217 -15.98 -17.87 16.30
C PHE A 217 -17.26 -17.91 17.14
N PHE A 218 -18.10 -16.88 17.05
CA PHE A 218 -19.39 -16.84 17.73
C PHE A 218 -20.29 -18.01 17.30
N PHE A 219 -20.43 -18.25 15.99
CA PHE A 219 -21.26 -19.32 15.47
C PHE A 219 -20.80 -20.70 15.96
N HIS A 220 -19.49 -20.94 15.96
CA HIS A 220 -18.93 -22.19 16.48
C HIS A 220 -19.29 -22.41 17.96
N ARG A 221 -19.03 -21.41 18.81
CA ARG A 221 -19.35 -21.48 20.25
C ARG A 221 -20.86 -21.63 20.51
N ALA A 222 -21.69 -20.86 19.82
CA ALA A 222 -23.12 -20.81 20.07
C ALA A 222 -23.85 -22.06 19.57
N PHE A 223 -23.52 -22.55 18.37
CA PHE A 223 -24.32 -23.56 17.67
C PHE A 223 -23.63 -24.91 17.51
N VAL A 224 -22.30 -24.96 17.43
CA VAL A 224 -21.54 -26.23 17.34
C VAL A 224 -21.27 -26.76 18.75
N GLU A 225 -20.72 -25.93 19.63
CA GLU A 225 -20.52 -26.26 21.05
C GLU A 225 -21.79 -26.11 21.88
N LYS A 226 -22.86 -25.56 21.30
CA LYS A 226 -24.17 -25.33 21.95
C LYS A 226 -24.07 -24.51 23.24
N ASN A 227 -23.16 -23.54 23.28
CA ASN A 227 -22.90 -22.70 24.45
C ASN A 227 -23.02 -21.20 24.13
N PRO A 228 -24.23 -20.67 23.97
CA PRO A 228 -24.45 -19.26 23.60
C PRO A 228 -23.91 -18.27 24.65
N ARG A 229 -23.96 -18.62 25.94
CA ARG A 229 -23.41 -17.76 27.01
C ARG A 229 -21.90 -17.59 26.87
N ALA A 230 -21.18 -18.67 26.61
CA ALA A 230 -19.74 -18.60 26.33
C ALA A 230 -19.46 -17.84 25.02
N ALA A 231 -20.30 -18.03 23.99
CA ALA A 231 -20.17 -17.34 22.71
C ALA A 231 -20.23 -15.81 22.88
N PHE A 232 -21.24 -15.27 23.59
CA PHE A 232 -21.35 -13.84 23.85
C PHE A 232 -20.20 -13.30 24.70
N ARG A 233 -19.83 -14.01 25.78
CA ARG A 233 -18.71 -13.62 26.65
C ARG A 233 -17.40 -13.55 25.86
N ASP A 234 -17.07 -14.60 25.13
CA ASP A 234 -15.78 -14.70 24.45
C ASP A 234 -15.73 -13.76 23.24
N LEU A 235 -16.86 -13.53 22.56
CA LEU A 235 -16.97 -12.47 21.54
C LEU A 235 -16.76 -11.08 22.15
N ALA A 236 -17.37 -10.79 23.31
CA ALA A 236 -17.19 -9.52 24.00
C ALA A 236 -15.72 -9.30 24.42
N ILE A 237 -15.03 -10.34 24.92
CA ILE A 237 -13.59 -10.27 25.22
C ILE A 237 -12.79 -10.00 23.95
N LEU A 238 -13.03 -10.77 22.89
CA LEU A 238 -12.32 -10.65 21.62
C LEU A 238 -12.48 -9.25 21.02
N VAL A 239 -13.71 -8.75 20.93
CA VAL A 239 -14.03 -7.42 20.39
C VAL A 239 -13.50 -6.31 21.30
N GLY A 240 -13.67 -6.44 22.62
CA GLY A 240 -13.19 -5.46 23.59
C GLY A 240 -11.67 -5.29 23.54
N VAL A 241 -10.92 -6.39 23.50
CA VAL A 241 -9.45 -6.34 23.38
C VAL A 241 -9.04 -5.77 22.02
N ALA A 242 -9.66 -6.19 20.92
CA ALA A 242 -9.36 -5.67 19.59
C ALA A 242 -9.60 -4.15 19.52
N PHE A 243 -10.72 -3.68 20.10
CA PHE A 243 -11.07 -2.27 20.17
C PHE A 243 -10.02 -1.48 20.97
N LEU A 244 -9.57 -1.96 22.13
CA LEU A 244 -8.56 -1.28 22.93
C LEU A 244 -7.22 -1.10 22.19
N VAL A 245 -6.81 -2.11 21.43
CA VAL A 245 -5.59 -2.04 20.59
C VAL A 245 -5.77 -1.05 19.43
N PHE A 246 -6.98 -0.98 18.87
CA PHE A 246 -7.30 -0.09 17.76
C PHE A 246 -7.56 1.37 18.18
N LEU A 247 -7.93 1.58 19.44
CA LEU A 247 -8.33 2.86 20.01
C LEU A 247 -7.35 4.03 19.74
N PRO A 248 -6.01 3.88 19.82
CA PRO A 248 -5.10 4.99 19.57
C PRO A 248 -5.26 5.60 18.17
N TRP A 249 -5.59 4.79 17.15
CA TRP A 249 -5.81 5.26 15.79
C TRP A 249 -7.14 6.01 15.65
N LEU A 250 -8.18 5.55 16.33
CA LEU A 250 -9.46 6.25 16.41
C LEU A 250 -9.29 7.62 17.08
N VAL A 251 -8.55 7.69 18.18
CA VAL A 251 -8.24 8.95 18.87
C VAL A 251 -7.43 9.88 17.97
N LYS A 252 -6.38 9.39 17.32
CA LYS A 252 -5.58 10.17 16.36
C LYS A 252 -6.46 10.77 15.27
N ASN A 253 -7.35 9.98 14.68
CA ASN A 253 -8.24 10.47 13.62
C ASN A 253 -9.30 11.45 14.13
N ALA A 254 -9.89 11.20 15.31
CA ALA A 254 -10.83 12.13 15.94
C ALA A 254 -10.17 13.49 16.19
N VAL A 255 -8.95 13.51 16.73
CA VAL A 255 -8.20 14.75 17.02
C VAL A 255 -7.78 15.47 15.75
N LEU A 256 -7.23 14.75 14.76
CA LEU A 256 -6.67 15.39 13.56
C LEU A 256 -7.71 15.77 12.52
N THR A 257 -8.84 15.06 12.49
CA THR A 257 -9.82 15.20 11.40
C THR A 257 -11.25 15.53 11.85
N GLY A 258 -11.55 15.37 13.15
CA GLY A 258 -12.92 15.40 13.67
C GLY A 258 -13.68 14.09 13.52
N ASN A 259 -13.14 13.09 12.81
CA ASN A 259 -13.81 11.82 12.54
C ASN A 259 -12.92 10.62 12.97
N PRO A 260 -13.35 9.77 13.92
CA PRO A 260 -12.54 8.66 14.42
C PRO A 260 -12.25 7.57 13.36
N VAL A 261 -13.11 7.42 12.35
CA VAL A 261 -12.99 6.40 11.28
C VAL A 261 -12.82 7.03 9.90
N TYR A 262 -12.18 8.20 9.86
CA TYR A 262 -11.95 8.98 8.64
C TYR A 262 -11.39 8.12 7.48
N PRO A 263 -11.88 8.28 6.23
CA PRO A 263 -12.93 9.21 5.77
C PRO A 263 -14.35 8.63 5.82
N TYR A 264 -14.56 7.48 6.48
CA TYR A 264 -15.85 6.78 6.52
C TYR A 264 -16.78 7.35 7.59
N LEU A 265 -18.07 6.99 7.52
CA LEU A 265 -19.11 7.46 8.44
C LEU A 265 -19.14 9.00 8.63
N HIS A 266 -18.77 9.76 7.59
CA HIS A 266 -18.74 11.21 7.64
C HIS A 266 -20.13 11.84 7.83
N GLY A 267 -21.22 11.14 7.50
CA GLY A 267 -22.58 11.59 7.84
C GLY A 267 -22.87 11.60 9.35
N LEU A 268 -22.13 10.81 10.14
CA LEU A 268 -22.28 10.75 11.60
C LEU A 268 -21.27 11.65 12.32
N PHE A 269 -20.00 11.64 11.89
CA PHE A 269 -18.90 12.33 12.58
C PHE A 269 -18.41 13.59 11.86
N GLY A 270 -18.86 13.86 10.64
CA GLY A 270 -18.26 14.88 9.78
C GLY A 270 -16.85 14.48 9.33
N GLY A 271 -15.99 15.49 9.22
CA GLY A 271 -14.59 15.34 8.86
C GLY A 271 -14.08 16.52 8.05
N ARG A 272 -12.88 17.02 8.37
CA ARG A 272 -12.21 18.06 7.58
C ARG A 272 -11.84 17.54 6.19
N ASP A 273 -11.73 18.43 5.21
CA ASP A 273 -11.08 18.15 3.92
C ASP A 273 -11.72 16.98 3.12
N LEU A 274 -13.03 16.79 3.30
CA LEU A 274 -13.84 15.83 2.56
C LEU A 274 -14.63 16.55 1.46
N LEU A 275 -14.35 16.21 0.20
CA LEU A 275 -15.17 16.61 -0.94
C LEU A 275 -15.96 15.39 -1.43
N PRO A 276 -17.30 15.47 -1.57
CA PRO A 276 -18.12 14.33 -2.00
C PRO A 276 -17.64 13.66 -3.28
N ASP A 277 -17.31 14.44 -4.32
CA ASP A 277 -16.82 13.92 -5.59
C ASP A 277 -15.48 13.18 -5.44
N LYS A 278 -14.59 13.71 -4.59
CA LYS A 278 -13.30 13.07 -4.31
C LYS A 278 -13.45 11.77 -3.54
N LEU A 279 -14.36 11.74 -2.57
CA LEU A 279 -14.69 10.53 -1.84
C LEU A 279 -15.34 9.47 -2.74
N ALA A 280 -16.20 9.88 -3.68
CA ALA A 280 -16.79 8.99 -4.67
C ALA A 280 -15.72 8.36 -5.58
N ILE A 281 -14.77 9.16 -6.08
CA ILE A 281 -13.63 8.67 -6.87
C ILE A 281 -12.79 7.69 -6.06
N PHE A 282 -12.48 8.01 -4.79
CA PHE A 282 -11.74 7.12 -3.90
C PHE A 282 -12.45 5.78 -3.65
N ASN A 283 -13.75 5.81 -3.39
CA ASN A 283 -14.54 4.58 -3.20
C ASN A 283 -14.62 3.74 -4.48
N ALA A 284 -14.72 4.39 -5.65
CA ALA A 284 -14.71 3.70 -6.93
C ALA A 284 -13.36 3.01 -7.22
N ASP A 285 -12.25 3.65 -6.86
CA ASP A 285 -10.89 3.10 -6.99
C ASP A 285 -10.71 1.84 -6.10
N ILE A 286 -11.17 1.89 -4.85
CA ILE A 286 -11.12 0.71 -3.96
C ILE A 286 -12.03 -0.42 -4.45
N ALA A 287 -13.25 -0.09 -4.90
CA ALA A 287 -14.25 -1.05 -5.33
C ALA A 287 -13.98 -1.66 -6.73
N GLN A 288 -12.79 -1.39 -7.30
CA GLN A 288 -12.44 -1.86 -8.63
C GLN A 288 -12.59 -3.39 -8.77
N GLY A 289 -13.37 -3.78 -9.79
CA GLY A 289 -13.64 -5.17 -10.16
C GLY A 289 -14.45 -5.97 -9.15
N ALA A 290 -15.04 -5.32 -8.15
CA ALA A 290 -16.02 -5.93 -7.23
C ALA A 290 -17.05 -6.81 -7.99
N ALA A 291 -17.28 -8.01 -7.48
CA ALA A 291 -18.29 -8.93 -8.00
C ALA A 291 -19.69 -8.39 -7.70
N ARG A 292 -20.44 -8.03 -8.75
CA ARG A 292 -21.78 -7.43 -8.63
C ARG A 292 -22.93 -8.43 -8.75
N ASP A 293 -22.63 -9.68 -9.09
CA ASP A 293 -23.61 -10.73 -9.28
C ASP A 293 -23.07 -12.11 -8.84
N PRO A 294 -23.93 -13.11 -8.60
CA PRO A 294 -23.50 -14.42 -8.15
C PRO A 294 -22.57 -15.16 -9.13
N ILE A 295 -22.71 -14.94 -10.44
CA ILE A 295 -21.87 -15.60 -11.45
C ILE A 295 -20.46 -15.00 -11.40
N ALA A 296 -20.33 -13.68 -11.25
CA ALA A 296 -19.05 -13.01 -11.06
C ALA A 296 -18.35 -13.52 -9.79
N LEU A 297 -19.09 -13.73 -8.70
CA LEU A 297 -18.54 -14.25 -7.45
C LEU A 297 -18.07 -15.72 -7.59
N LEU A 298 -18.89 -16.59 -8.19
CA LEU A 298 -18.55 -18.01 -8.39
C LEU A 298 -17.42 -18.22 -9.40
N SER A 299 -17.34 -17.36 -10.44
CA SER A 299 -16.26 -17.39 -11.42
C SER A 299 -15.02 -16.62 -10.98
N ALA A 300 -15.02 -15.96 -9.81
CA ALA A 300 -13.89 -15.18 -9.32
C ALA A 300 -12.59 -16.00 -9.25
N PRO A 301 -12.53 -17.21 -8.65
CA PRO A 301 -11.28 -17.97 -8.61
C PRO A 301 -10.68 -18.24 -10.01
N TRP A 302 -11.53 -18.48 -11.02
CA TRP A 302 -11.12 -18.66 -12.40
C TRP A 302 -10.59 -17.36 -13.01
N ARG A 303 -11.37 -16.27 -12.91
CA ARG A 303 -10.98 -14.95 -13.44
C ARG A 303 -9.67 -14.48 -12.80
N LEU A 304 -9.54 -14.56 -11.48
CA LEU A 304 -8.33 -14.11 -10.79
C LEU A 304 -7.09 -14.90 -11.24
N THR A 305 -7.23 -16.19 -11.55
CA THR A 305 -6.10 -17.02 -12.01
C THR A 305 -5.70 -16.71 -13.45
N PHE A 306 -6.67 -16.48 -14.34
CA PHE A 306 -6.41 -16.41 -15.79
C PHE A 306 -6.48 -15.01 -16.40
N THR A 307 -7.15 -14.04 -15.76
CA THR A 307 -7.37 -12.70 -16.33
C THR A 307 -6.58 -11.59 -15.63
N LEU A 308 -6.12 -11.80 -14.38
CA LEU A 308 -5.30 -10.81 -13.67
C LEU A 308 -3.81 -11.13 -13.80
N THR A 309 -3.16 -10.51 -14.78
CA THR A 309 -1.74 -10.71 -15.11
C THR A 309 -0.83 -9.57 -14.67
N GLY A 310 -1.35 -8.57 -13.94
CA GLY A 310 -0.54 -7.46 -13.41
C GLY A 310 0.36 -7.90 -12.25
N SER A 311 1.62 -7.45 -12.24
CA SER A 311 2.65 -7.84 -11.25
C SER A 311 2.23 -7.62 -9.79
N ALA A 312 1.43 -6.58 -9.50
CA ALA A 312 0.97 -6.25 -8.16
C ALA A 312 -0.27 -7.04 -7.67
N SER A 313 -0.91 -7.79 -8.57
CA SER A 313 -2.19 -8.48 -8.30
C SER A 313 -2.21 -9.93 -8.78
N ALA A 314 -1.09 -10.47 -9.29
CA ALA A 314 -1.01 -11.83 -9.81
C ALA A 314 -1.10 -12.85 -8.64
N PRO A 315 -2.20 -13.60 -8.51
CA PRO A 315 -2.39 -14.52 -7.39
C PRO A 315 -1.75 -15.90 -7.64
N GLY A 316 -1.17 -16.12 -8.83
CA GLY A 316 -0.62 -17.40 -9.26
C GLY A 316 -1.70 -18.46 -9.50
N LEU A 317 -1.30 -19.74 -9.47
CA LEU A 317 -2.19 -20.89 -9.72
C LEU A 317 -3.05 -21.28 -8.49
N PHE A 318 -2.74 -20.71 -7.33
CA PHE A 318 -3.33 -21.13 -6.05
C PHE A 318 -4.80 -20.73 -5.81
N PRO A 319 -5.40 -19.76 -6.51
CA PRO A 319 -6.84 -19.58 -6.47
C PRO A 319 -7.62 -20.75 -7.08
N LEU A 320 -7.09 -21.53 -8.02
CA LEU A 320 -7.79 -22.75 -8.49
C LEU A 320 -7.74 -23.87 -7.45
N ALA A 321 -6.68 -23.93 -6.64
CA ALA A 321 -6.61 -24.81 -5.48
C ALA A 321 -7.64 -24.45 -4.38
N LEU A 322 -8.31 -23.27 -4.46
CA LEU A 322 -9.47 -22.91 -3.63
C LEU A 322 -10.55 -23.98 -3.68
N LEU A 323 -10.94 -24.41 -4.86
CA LEU A 323 -12.10 -25.28 -5.03
C LEU A 323 -11.86 -26.67 -4.42
N GLY A 324 -10.71 -27.29 -4.69
CA GLY A 324 -10.39 -28.63 -4.15
C GLY A 324 -10.26 -28.66 -2.64
N ALA A 325 -9.58 -27.67 -2.05
CA ALA A 325 -9.38 -27.61 -0.60
C ALA A 325 -10.66 -27.17 0.16
N MET A 326 -11.52 -26.35 -0.46
CA MET A 326 -12.84 -26.02 0.09
C MET A 326 -13.76 -27.24 0.07
N ILE A 327 -13.83 -27.98 -1.04
CA ILE A 327 -14.60 -29.23 -1.14
C ILE A 327 -14.13 -30.22 -0.07
N TRP A 328 -12.81 -30.37 0.12
CA TRP A 328 -12.26 -31.20 1.19
C TRP A 328 -12.63 -30.69 2.60
N GLY A 329 -12.56 -29.37 2.83
CA GLY A 329 -12.88 -28.75 4.12
C GLY A 329 -14.32 -28.99 4.59
N PHE A 330 -15.25 -29.14 3.64
CA PHE A 330 -16.68 -29.43 3.88
C PHE A 330 -17.07 -30.91 3.73
N ALA A 331 -16.18 -31.77 3.24
CA ALA A 331 -16.46 -33.19 3.14
C ALA A 331 -16.69 -33.82 4.53
N ARG A 332 -17.73 -34.65 4.66
CA ARG A 332 -18.01 -35.38 5.91
C ARG A 332 -16.97 -36.48 6.09
N ARG A 333 -16.08 -36.32 7.06
CA ARG A 333 -15.08 -37.33 7.44
C ARG A 333 -14.91 -37.41 8.96
N GLN A 334 -14.83 -38.63 9.46
CA GLN A 334 -14.78 -38.93 10.89
C GLN A 334 -13.41 -38.61 11.53
N ASP A 335 -12.35 -38.57 10.74
CA ASP A 335 -10.95 -38.33 11.13
C ASP A 335 -10.49 -36.87 10.97
N ARG A 336 -11.42 -35.96 10.61
CA ARG A 336 -11.09 -34.59 10.26
C ARG A 336 -10.78 -33.74 11.50
N PRO A 337 -9.64 -33.02 11.54
CA PRO A 337 -9.31 -32.16 12.68
C PRO A 337 -10.37 -31.10 12.98
N ALA A 338 -10.55 -30.77 14.26
CA ALA A 338 -11.55 -29.80 14.71
C ALA A 338 -11.36 -28.40 14.09
N PHE A 339 -10.12 -27.99 13.80
CA PHE A 339 -9.82 -26.67 13.23
C PHE A 339 -10.28 -26.51 11.77
N VAL A 340 -10.46 -27.61 11.01
CA VAL A 340 -10.68 -27.54 9.56
C VAL A 340 -11.99 -26.84 9.20
N ARG A 341 -13.08 -27.09 9.93
CA ARG A 341 -14.40 -26.52 9.60
C ARG A 341 -14.43 -25.01 9.84
N PRO A 342 -14.09 -24.51 11.04
CA PRO A 342 -14.07 -23.07 11.26
C PRO A 342 -13.10 -22.37 10.31
N LEU A 343 -11.93 -22.96 10.01
CA LEU A 343 -11.00 -22.40 9.03
C LEU A 343 -11.59 -22.35 7.61
N ALA A 344 -12.23 -23.42 7.13
CA ALA A 344 -12.86 -23.45 5.81
C ALA A 344 -14.01 -22.44 5.71
N VAL A 345 -14.87 -22.34 6.74
CA VAL A 345 -15.93 -21.33 6.79
C VAL A 345 -15.36 -19.92 6.78
N TYR A 346 -14.30 -19.65 7.55
CA TYR A 346 -13.59 -18.38 7.52
C TYR A 346 -13.10 -18.03 6.12
N VAL A 347 -12.37 -18.94 5.46
CA VAL A 347 -11.84 -18.71 4.10
C VAL A 347 -12.96 -18.40 3.10
N VAL A 348 -14.05 -19.17 3.12
CA VAL A 348 -15.19 -18.96 2.21
C VAL A 348 -15.81 -17.59 2.43
N LEU A 349 -16.16 -17.27 3.68
CA LEU A 349 -16.82 -16.01 4.01
C LEU A 349 -15.91 -14.81 3.75
N TYR A 350 -14.62 -14.92 4.12
CA TYR A 350 -13.65 -13.86 3.90
C TYR A 350 -13.48 -13.55 2.42
N LEU A 351 -13.26 -14.58 1.59
CA LEU A 351 -13.11 -14.38 0.14
C LEU A 351 -14.40 -13.89 -0.50
N ALA A 352 -15.55 -14.39 -0.05
CA ALA A 352 -16.84 -13.89 -0.54
C ALA A 352 -17.02 -12.40 -0.24
N VAL A 353 -16.78 -11.98 1.00
CA VAL A 353 -16.85 -10.56 1.40
C VAL A 353 -15.83 -9.74 0.62
N MET A 354 -14.57 -10.20 0.53
CA MET A 354 -13.54 -9.47 -0.20
C MET A 354 -13.88 -9.30 -1.68
N PHE A 355 -14.33 -10.35 -2.36
CA PHE A 355 -14.68 -10.26 -3.79
C PHE A 355 -15.93 -9.41 -4.04
N VAL A 356 -16.86 -9.34 -3.11
CA VAL A 356 -17.98 -8.38 -3.17
C VAL A 356 -17.48 -6.95 -2.98
N LEU A 357 -16.45 -6.72 -2.17
CA LEU A 357 -15.87 -5.40 -1.95
C LEU A 357 -14.94 -4.96 -3.10
N THR A 358 -14.16 -5.88 -3.68
CA THR A 358 -13.08 -5.58 -4.63
C THR A 358 -12.52 -6.85 -5.29
N SER A 359 -12.07 -6.79 -6.55
CA SER A 359 -11.28 -7.89 -7.15
C SER A 359 -9.78 -7.63 -7.11
N GLN A 360 -9.33 -6.57 -6.42
CA GLN A 360 -7.92 -6.37 -6.16
C GLN A 360 -7.42 -7.46 -5.19
N THR A 361 -6.81 -8.50 -5.74
CA THR A 361 -6.33 -9.69 -5.03
C THR A 361 -5.40 -9.38 -3.85
N ARG A 362 -4.68 -8.25 -3.89
CA ARG A 362 -3.81 -7.80 -2.79
C ARG A 362 -4.55 -7.59 -1.47
N TYR A 363 -5.82 -7.22 -1.51
CA TYR A 363 -6.64 -7.09 -0.30
C TYR A 363 -7.12 -8.45 0.24
N ALA A 364 -6.99 -9.52 -0.53
CA ALA A 364 -7.37 -10.87 -0.12
C ALA A 364 -6.20 -11.71 0.44
N ILE A 365 -4.98 -11.14 0.55
CA ILE A 365 -3.77 -11.90 0.93
C ILE A 365 -3.91 -12.61 2.28
N SER A 366 -4.53 -12.00 3.29
CA SER A 366 -4.70 -12.64 4.60
C SER A 366 -5.60 -13.88 4.54
N GLY A 367 -6.69 -13.81 3.77
CA GLY A 367 -7.53 -14.96 3.45
C GLY A 367 -6.80 -16.04 2.66
N LEU A 368 -5.94 -15.66 1.71
CA LEU A 368 -5.11 -16.60 0.95
C LEU A 368 -4.10 -17.34 1.84
N ALA A 369 -3.61 -16.71 2.91
CA ALA A 369 -2.72 -17.36 3.85
C ALA A 369 -3.44 -18.43 4.70
N ALA A 370 -4.63 -18.12 5.18
CA ALA A 370 -5.51 -19.10 5.83
C ALA A 370 -5.86 -20.26 4.88
N HIS A 371 -6.08 -19.93 3.62
CA HIS A 371 -6.34 -20.90 2.56
C HIS A 371 -5.14 -21.81 2.26
N ALA A 372 -3.92 -21.28 2.23
CA ALA A 372 -2.70 -22.07 2.05
C ALA A 372 -2.54 -23.15 3.13
N PHE A 373 -2.92 -22.83 4.37
CA PHE A 373 -2.95 -23.82 5.46
C PHE A 373 -4.00 -24.91 5.23
N LEU A 374 -5.19 -24.54 4.74
CA LEU A 374 -6.25 -25.48 4.39
C LEU A 374 -5.86 -26.39 3.21
N ILE A 375 -5.19 -25.86 2.17
CA ILE A 375 -4.64 -26.65 1.07
C ILE A 375 -3.61 -27.65 1.61
N GLY A 376 -2.69 -27.19 2.46
CA GLY A 376 -1.67 -28.05 3.06
C GLY A 376 -2.29 -29.24 3.81
N GLU A 377 -3.33 -28.99 4.62
CA GLU A 377 -4.06 -30.05 5.33
C GLU A 377 -4.78 -30.99 4.36
N ALA A 378 -5.44 -30.47 3.32
CA ALA A 378 -6.13 -31.30 2.33
C ALA A 378 -5.16 -32.23 1.60
N ILE A 379 -3.99 -31.73 1.18
CA ILE A 379 -2.94 -32.51 0.53
C ILE A 379 -2.40 -33.59 1.47
N ASP A 380 -2.10 -33.22 2.71
CA ASP A 380 -1.55 -34.13 3.72
C ASP A 380 -2.55 -35.24 4.08
N ALA A 381 -3.84 -34.89 4.22
CA ALA A 381 -4.91 -35.85 4.47
C ALA A 381 -5.16 -36.81 3.29
N LEU A 382 -5.18 -36.29 2.05
CA LEU A 382 -5.31 -37.13 0.85
C LEU A 382 -4.12 -38.05 0.66
N GLY A 383 -2.89 -37.54 0.89
CA GLY A 383 -1.67 -38.33 0.81
C GLY A 383 -1.64 -39.48 1.83
N ARG A 384 -2.13 -39.26 3.06
CA ARG A 384 -2.28 -40.33 4.06
C ARG A 384 -3.32 -41.37 3.64
N ALA A 385 -4.44 -40.94 3.07
CA ALA A 385 -5.55 -41.82 2.73
C ALA A 385 -5.34 -42.64 1.46
N ALA A 386 -4.69 -42.08 0.44
CA ALA A 386 -4.55 -42.67 -0.89
C ALA A 386 -3.15 -43.27 -1.17
N GLY A 387 -2.25 -43.26 -0.19
CA GLY A 387 -0.93 -43.87 -0.27
C GLY A 387 0.16 -43.00 -0.92
N ALA A 388 1.36 -43.59 -1.03
CA ALA A 388 2.57 -42.87 -1.40
C ALA A 388 2.52 -42.24 -2.80
N PHE A 389 1.93 -42.91 -3.80
CA PHE A 389 1.85 -42.39 -5.17
C PHE A 389 1.09 -41.06 -5.23
N VAL A 390 -0.12 -41.00 -4.66
CA VAL A 390 -0.93 -39.77 -4.61
C VAL A 390 -0.25 -38.70 -3.78
N ARG A 391 0.35 -39.08 -2.65
CA ARG A 391 1.13 -38.17 -1.82
C ARG A 391 2.26 -37.51 -2.61
N TRP A 392 3.03 -38.29 -3.36
CA TRP A 392 4.14 -37.78 -4.18
C TRP A 392 3.66 -36.93 -5.34
N GLY A 393 2.59 -37.34 -6.05
CA GLY A 393 1.98 -36.57 -7.11
C GLY A 393 1.53 -35.17 -6.66
N LEU A 394 0.77 -35.08 -5.56
CA LEU A 394 0.33 -33.80 -4.99
C LEU A 394 1.51 -32.95 -4.52
N THR A 395 2.53 -33.57 -3.95
CA THR A 395 3.74 -32.86 -3.50
C THR A 395 4.51 -32.28 -4.70
N ALA A 396 4.64 -33.05 -5.78
CA ALA A 396 5.24 -32.58 -7.03
C ALA A 396 4.44 -31.42 -7.64
N THR A 397 3.10 -31.47 -7.60
CA THR A 397 2.25 -30.35 -8.04
C THR A 397 2.52 -29.08 -7.24
N VAL A 398 2.61 -29.17 -5.90
CA VAL A 398 2.96 -28.01 -5.06
C VAL A 398 4.35 -27.48 -5.40
N PHE A 399 5.32 -28.38 -5.58
CA PHE A 399 6.68 -28.00 -5.95
C PHE A 399 6.74 -27.25 -7.29
N VAL A 400 6.08 -27.79 -8.33
CA VAL A 400 6.02 -27.16 -9.65
C VAL A 400 5.27 -25.83 -9.61
N ALA A 401 4.15 -25.75 -8.89
CA ALA A 401 3.41 -24.50 -8.72
C ALA A 401 4.23 -23.44 -7.97
N ALA A 402 4.98 -23.83 -6.95
CA ALA A 402 5.87 -22.95 -6.21
C ALA A 402 7.08 -22.50 -7.06
N LEU A 403 7.64 -23.38 -7.89
CA LEU A 403 8.67 -23.02 -8.86
C LEU A 403 8.15 -22.02 -9.90
N ALA A 404 6.95 -22.23 -10.44
CA ALA A 404 6.33 -21.29 -11.38
C ALA A 404 6.06 -19.92 -10.73
N GLY A 405 5.64 -19.91 -9.46
CA GLY A 405 5.49 -18.68 -8.68
C GLY A 405 6.83 -17.96 -8.45
N LEU A 406 7.90 -18.72 -8.18
CA LEU A 406 9.25 -18.18 -8.04
C LEU A 406 9.78 -17.62 -9.36
N ASP A 407 9.58 -18.32 -10.48
CA ASP A 407 9.92 -17.86 -11.82
C ASP A 407 9.22 -16.54 -12.17
N MET A 408 7.91 -16.44 -11.90
CA MET A 408 7.15 -15.19 -12.09
C MET A 408 7.64 -14.06 -11.17
N SER A 409 8.04 -14.38 -9.95
CA SER A 409 8.64 -13.41 -9.01
C SER A 409 9.98 -12.92 -9.51
N PHE A 410 10.83 -13.83 -10.02
CA PHE A 410 12.11 -13.52 -10.63
C PHE A 410 11.94 -12.69 -11.91
N PHE A 411 10.97 -13.04 -12.76
CA PHE A 411 10.60 -12.25 -13.93
C PHE A 411 10.18 -10.84 -13.54
N THR A 412 9.33 -10.70 -12.51
CA THR A 412 8.91 -9.39 -11.99
C THR A 412 10.09 -8.58 -11.45
N ALA A 413 10.98 -9.21 -10.66
CA ALA A 413 12.18 -8.55 -10.17
C ALA A 413 13.07 -8.08 -11.33
N THR A 414 13.40 -8.95 -12.29
CA THR A 414 14.29 -8.62 -13.39
C THR A 414 13.72 -7.61 -14.38
N ARG A 415 12.42 -7.69 -14.70
CA ARG A 415 11.76 -6.82 -15.68
C ARG A 415 11.19 -5.53 -15.12
N ALA A 416 10.74 -5.50 -13.87
CA ALA A 416 10.16 -4.27 -13.29
C ALA A 416 11.17 -3.49 -12.45
N TYR A 417 12.08 -4.17 -11.74
CA TYR A 417 13.10 -3.54 -10.91
C TYR A 417 14.46 -3.46 -11.63
N ALA A 418 14.83 -4.44 -12.46
CA ALA A 418 16.16 -4.54 -13.06
C ALA A 418 17.29 -4.31 -12.02
N PRO A 419 17.37 -5.15 -10.96
CA PRO A 419 18.17 -4.87 -9.77
C PRO A 419 19.64 -5.28 -9.90
N TRP A 420 20.02 -6.04 -10.93
CA TRP A 420 21.32 -6.72 -10.96
C TRP A 420 22.51 -5.77 -10.94
N SER A 421 22.50 -4.72 -11.77
CA SER A 421 23.60 -3.73 -11.79
C SER A 421 23.79 -3.09 -10.41
N LEU A 422 22.69 -2.80 -9.71
CA LEU A 422 22.74 -2.28 -8.34
C LEU A 422 23.28 -3.34 -7.35
N LEU A 423 22.74 -4.56 -7.38
CA LEU A 423 23.11 -5.62 -6.44
C LEU A 423 24.56 -6.10 -6.61
N THR A 424 25.12 -6.02 -7.83
CA THR A 424 26.52 -6.33 -8.11
C THR A 424 27.46 -5.14 -7.95
N GLY A 425 26.94 -3.96 -7.60
CA GLY A 425 27.72 -2.74 -7.39
C GLY A 425 28.12 -1.97 -8.66
N GLY A 426 27.60 -2.36 -9.83
CA GLY A 426 27.76 -1.63 -11.09
C GLY A 426 26.94 -0.32 -11.18
N GLU A 427 25.97 -0.13 -10.29
CA GLU A 427 25.13 1.05 -10.20
C GLU A 427 25.00 1.50 -8.75
N SER A 428 25.05 2.81 -8.49
CA SER A 428 24.85 3.35 -7.14
C SER A 428 23.37 3.35 -6.75
N ARG A 429 23.10 3.24 -5.45
CA ARG A 429 21.74 3.33 -4.90
C ARG A 429 20.99 4.58 -5.36
N ARG A 430 21.70 5.72 -5.43
CA ARG A 430 21.09 7.00 -5.80
C ARG A 430 20.77 7.06 -7.28
N ALA A 431 21.68 6.62 -8.14
CA ALA A 431 21.45 6.54 -9.59
C ALA A 431 20.23 5.67 -9.91
N TYR A 432 20.10 4.52 -9.25
CA TYR A 432 18.95 3.62 -9.42
C TYR A 432 17.61 4.33 -9.20
N GLN A 433 17.53 5.26 -8.25
CA GLN A 433 16.28 5.96 -7.91
C GLN A 433 15.89 7.07 -8.90
N TYR A 434 16.76 7.44 -9.84
CA TYR A 434 16.46 8.42 -10.87
C TYR A 434 15.72 7.83 -12.07
N TYR A 435 15.77 6.51 -12.22
CA TYR A 435 15.10 5.85 -13.34
C TYR A 435 13.60 5.74 -13.13
N SER A 436 12.86 5.95 -14.21
CA SER A 436 11.47 5.58 -14.30
C SER A 436 11.33 4.05 -14.35
N HIS A 437 10.50 3.52 -13.47
CA HIS A 437 10.07 2.12 -13.46
C HIS A 437 8.57 2.09 -13.79
N LEU A 438 8.18 2.00 -15.07
CA LEU A 438 6.81 2.28 -15.53
C LEU A 438 5.68 1.63 -14.72
N GLY A 439 5.87 0.38 -14.30
CA GLY A 439 4.88 -0.38 -13.51
C GLY A 439 4.95 -0.21 -11.98
N LEU A 440 5.92 0.54 -11.47
CA LEU A 440 6.20 0.64 -10.02
C LEU A 440 6.37 2.10 -9.55
N ASN A 441 7.24 2.85 -10.23
CA ASN A 441 7.56 4.25 -9.97
C ASN A 441 7.71 5.00 -11.31
N PRO A 442 6.60 5.28 -12.01
CA PRO A 442 6.66 6.08 -13.23
C PRO A 442 7.03 7.53 -12.90
N GLY A 443 8.05 8.04 -13.60
CA GLY A 443 8.51 9.43 -13.51
C GLY A 443 8.86 9.87 -12.07
N PRO A 444 9.94 9.37 -11.46
CA PRO A 444 10.42 9.85 -10.16
C PRO A 444 10.81 11.34 -10.21
N ALA A 445 10.53 12.06 -9.12
CA ALA A 445 10.96 13.45 -8.92
C ALA A 445 12.31 13.60 -8.19
N ASN A 446 13.07 12.49 -8.06
CA ASN A 446 14.25 12.38 -7.22
C ASN A 446 15.35 13.40 -7.53
N GLU A 447 15.66 13.62 -8.80
CA GLU A 447 16.65 14.63 -9.21
C GLU A 447 16.20 16.05 -8.81
N GLY A 448 14.92 16.37 -9.01
CA GLY A 448 14.35 17.65 -8.57
C GLY A 448 14.42 17.85 -7.05
N TYR A 449 14.22 16.78 -6.27
CA TYR A 449 14.39 16.83 -4.81
C TYR A 449 15.84 17.07 -4.38
N ASP A 450 16.82 16.48 -5.07
CA ASP A 450 18.24 16.70 -4.76
C ASP A 450 18.69 18.10 -5.14
N TYR A 451 18.27 18.59 -6.30
CA TYR A 451 18.51 19.98 -6.68
C TYR A 451 18.05 20.96 -5.59
N LEU A 452 16.84 20.75 -5.04
CA LEU A 452 16.28 21.54 -3.95
C LEU A 452 17.06 21.39 -2.64
N GLN A 453 17.69 20.24 -2.41
CA GLN A 453 18.51 19.98 -1.22
C GLN A 453 19.89 20.66 -1.32
N GLU A 454 20.52 20.62 -2.50
CA GLU A 454 21.87 21.16 -2.74
C GLU A 454 21.90 22.69 -2.81
N LYS A 455 20.91 23.32 -3.47
CA LYS A 455 20.88 24.78 -3.71
C LYS A 455 20.32 25.59 -2.53
N ARG A 456 20.45 25.08 -1.31
CA ARG A 456 19.89 25.60 -0.05
C ARG A 456 20.47 26.93 0.47
N SER A 457 20.74 27.91 -0.37
CA SER A 457 21.05 29.26 0.11
C SER A 457 19.81 30.07 0.57
N GLY A 458 18.59 29.49 0.57
CA GLY A 458 17.40 30.18 1.12
C GLY A 458 16.04 29.46 1.09
N ALA A 459 15.95 28.15 0.83
CA ALA A 459 14.65 27.46 0.71
C ALA A 459 13.98 27.15 2.07
N ALA A 460 12.86 27.81 2.40
CA ALA A 460 12.09 27.55 3.62
C ALA A 460 11.16 26.32 3.52
N ARG A 461 10.43 26.14 2.40
CA ARG A 461 9.49 25.01 2.19
C ARG A 461 9.06 24.87 0.72
N VAL A 462 8.81 23.64 0.27
CA VAL A 462 8.41 23.32 -1.13
C VAL A 462 6.95 22.89 -1.20
N LEU A 463 6.19 23.34 -2.20
CA LEU A 463 4.87 22.79 -2.53
C LEU A 463 5.02 21.79 -3.69
N ILE A 464 4.70 20.53 -3.43
CA ILE A 464 4.77 19.45 -4.43
C ILE A 464 3.40 19.33 -5.09
N LEU A 465 3.36 19.36 -6.43
CA LEU A 465 2.14 19.40 -7.22
C LEU A 465 2.10 18.27 -8.25
N GLY A 466 1.02 17.49 -8.17
CA GLY A 466 0.75 16.32 -8.99
C GLY A 466 1.76 15.20 -8.90
N ASP A 467 2.44 15.10 -7.75
CA ASP A 467 3.13 13.90 -7.32
C ASP A 467 2.79 13.59 -5.86
N GLU A 468 2.37 12.36 -5.59
CA GLU A 468 2.17 11.88 -4.23
C GLU A 468 3.40 11.16 -3.68
N LYS A 469 4.40 10.88 -4.53
CA LYS A 469 5.63 10.14 -4.18
C LYS A 469 6.59 11.05 -3.42
N VAL A 470 6.23 11.37 -2.19
CA VAL A 470 6.94 12.34 -1.35
C VAL A 470 8.10 11.73 -0.55
N PHE A 471 8.21 10.40 -0.48
CA PHE A 471 9.27 9.72 0.27
C PHE A 471 10.70 10.21 -0.05
N PRO A 472 11.11 10.45 -1.31
CA PRO A 472 12.48 10.87 -1.57
C PRO A 472 12.76 12.32 -1.16
N CYS A 473 11.73 13.13 -0.90
CA CYS A 473 11.90 14.53 -0.51
C CYS A 473 12.59 14.62 0.86
N ALA A 474 13.69 15.37 0.92
CA ALA A 474 14.48 15.59 2.14
C ALA A 474 14.33 17.01 2.71
N VAL A 475 13.60 17.88 2.02
CA VAL A 475 13.37 19.27 2.44
C VAL A 475 11.97 19.45 3.01
N PRO A 476 11.71 20.43 3.88
CA PRO A 476 10.34 20.71 4.34
C PRO A 476 9.39 20.92 3.17
N PHE A 477 8.22 20.27 3.21
CA PHE A 477 7.26 20.34 2.10
C PHE A 477 5.79 20.38 2.54
N ARG A 478 4.94 20.75 1.57
CA ARG A 478 3.48 20.58 1.57
C ARG A 478 3.08 19.82 0.30
N ALA A 479 2.11 18.93 0.43
CA ALA A 479 1.54 18.16 -0.67
C ALA A 479 0.15 17.67 -0.28
N SER A 480 -0.71 17.40 -1.26
CA SER A 480 -2.04 16.77 -1.09
C SER A 480 -2.06 15.40 -1.74
N GLY A 481 -2.84 14.48 -1.15
CA GLY A 481 -3.22 13.24 -1.84
C GLY A 481 -4.12 13.52 -3.04
N VAL A 482 -4.13 12.62 -4.02
CA VAL A 482 -4.92 12.76 -5.27
C VAL A 482 -6.44 12.78 -5.01
N PHE A 483 -6.86 12.05 -3.97
CA PHE A 483 -8.24 11.99 -3.49
C PHE A 483 -8.60 13.12 -2.54
N ASN A 484 -7.73 14.11 -2.36
CA ASN A 484 -7.99 15.29 -1.56
C ASN A 484 -8.04 16.53 -2.46
N GLU A 485 -8.62 17.59 -1.94
CA GLU A 485 -8.46 18.90 -2.56
C GLU A 485 -6.98 19.29 -2.57
N GLN A 486 -6.50 19.73 -3.73
CA GLN A 486 -5.12 20.19 -3.85
C GLN A 486 -4.97 21.53 -3.13
N LEU A 487 -3.91 21.65 -2.31
CA LEU A 487 -3.67 22.85 -1.50
C LEU A 487 -3.66 24.12 -2.34
N ILE A 488 -3.04 24.09 -3.52
CA ILE A 488 -2.99 25.25 -4.43
C ILE A 488 -4.38 25.68 -4.91
N THR A 489 -5.26 24.72 -5.22
CA THR A 489 -6.64 25.02 -5.65
C THR A 489 -7.42 25.66 -4.51
N ARG A 490 -7.35 25.05 -3.32
CA ARG A 490 -8.03 25.56 -2.13
C ARG A 490 -7.58 26.98 -1.82
N TRP A 491 -6.27 27.20 -1.72
CA TRP A 491 -5.73 28.51 -1.35
C TRP A 491 -6.03 29.57 -2.41
N ALA A 492 -6.00 29.23 -3.70
CA ALA A 492 -6.40 30.17 -4.75
C ALA A 492 -7.88 30.56 -4.65
N ARG A 493 -8.76 29.60 -4.33
CA ARG A 493 -10.18 29.86 -4.13
C ARG A 493 -10.45 30.71 -2.89
N GLU A 494 -9.81 30.39 -1.77
CA GLU A 494 -9.93 31.13 -0.51
C GLU A 494 -9.36 32.56 -0.61
N ALA A 495 -8.21 32.72 -1.27
CA ALA A 495 -7.55 34.01 -1.43
C ALA A 495 -8.33 34.97 -2.33
N GLY A 496 -8.93 34.46 -3.41
CA GLY A 496 -9.75 35.23 -4.35
C GLY A 496 -9.02 36.32 -5.16
N SER A 497 -7.71 36.50 -4.97
CA SER A 497 -6.83 37.45 -5.65
C SER A 497 -5.37 36.96 -5.62
N PRO A 498 -4.53 37.28 -6.63
CA PRO A 498 -3.15 36.81 -6.68
C PRO A 498 -2.28 37.36 -5.54
N GLU A 499 -2.53 38.57 -5.04
CA GLU A 499 -1.81 39.18 -3.92
C GLU A 499 -2.04 38.41 -2.62
N LYS A 500 -3.31 38.10 -2.30
CA LYS A 500 -3.64 37.29 -1.11
C LYS A 500 -3.15 35.84 -1.25
N LEU A 501 -3.10 35.30 -2.46
CA LEU A 501 -2.53 33.97 -2.69
C LEU A 501 -1.00 34.00 -2.47
N TRP A 502 -0.32 35.06 -2.90
CA TRP A 502 1.10 35.27 -2.63
C TRP A 502 1.39 35.36 -1.12
N GLU A 503 0.62 36.15 -0.37
CA GLU A 503 0.70 36.23 1.10
C GLU A 503 0.46 34.84 1.74
N THR A 504 -0.55 34.12 1.28
CA THR A 504 -0.85 32.76 1.75
C THR A 504 0.34 31.82 1.53
N LEU A 505 0.93 31.82 0.34
CA LEU A 505 2.05 30.94 0.02
C LEU A 505 3.30 31.32 0.80
N THR A 506 3.68 32.59 0.80
CA THR A 506 5.00 33.03 1.29
C THR A 506 5.00 33.42 2.77
N GLU A 507 3.94 34.05 3.27
CA GLU A 507 3.87 34.51 4.66
C GLU A 507 3.26 33.48 5.58
N ARG A 508 2.13 32.85 5.19
CA ARG A 508 1.45 31.85 6.02
C ARG A 508 2.13 30.49 5.93
N GLU A 509 2.31 29.96 4.72
CA GLU A 509 2.81 28.60 4.50
C GLU A 509 4.34 28.52 4.35
N LYS A 510 5.01 29.66 4.19
CA LYS A 510 6.47 29.78 3.98
C LYS A 510 6.99 29.00 2.76
N ILE A 511 6.17 28.88 1.72
CA ILE A 511 6.51 28.23 0.45
C ILE A 511 7.41 29.16 -0.36
N THR A 512 8.54 28.61 -0.80
CA THR A 512 9.51 29.32 -1.65
C THR A 512 9.69 28.68 -3.02
N HIS A 513 9.29 27.42 -3.18
CA HIS A 513 9.45 26.68 -4.43
C HIS A 513 8.23 25.82 -4.74
N PHE A 514 7.96 25.64 -6.03
CA PHE A 514 7.07 24.60 -6.53
C PHE A 514 7.90 23.48 -7.17
N LEU A 515 7.52 22.24 -6.89
CA LEU A 515 7.99 21.08 -7.66
C LEU A 515 6.78 20.47 -8.36
N ILE A 516 6.83 20.40 -9.68
CA ILE A 516 5.73 19.89 -10.51
C ILE A 516 6.24 18.70 -11.31
N ASN A 517 5.62 17.53 -11.08
CA ASN A 517 5.90 16.32 -11.84
C ASN A 517 4.88 16.18 -12.97
N LEU A 518 5.21 16.64 -14.17
CA LEU A 518 4.25 16.65 -15.29
C LEU A 518 3.75 15.25 -15.68
N PRO A 519 4.61 14.22 -15.83
CA PRO A 519 4.16 12.86 -16.12
C PRO A 519 3.17 12.31 -15.09
N SER A 520 3.45 12.54 -13.81
CA SER A 520 2.54 12.12 -12.73
C SER A 520 1.23 12.91 -12.78
N ASN A 521 1.28 14.20 -13.14
CA ASN A 521 0.07 15.01 -13.35
C ASN A 521 -0.84 14.44 -14.45
N PHE A 522 -0.27 14.08 -15.60
CA PHE A 522 -1.04 13.49 -16.70
C PHE A 522 -1.59 12.12 -16.33
N ARG A 523 -0.81 11.27 -15.65
CA ARG A 523 -1.27 9.97 -15.16
C ARG A 523 -2.42 10.09 -14.17
N LEU A 524 -2.39 11.10 -13.30
CA LEU A 524 -3.40 11.35 -12.26
C LEU A 524 -4.58 12.20 -12.75
N MET A 525 -4.59 12.59 -14.02
CA MET A 525 -5.65 13.41 -14.61
C MET A 525 -7.07 12.82 -14.49
N PRO A 526 -7.29 11.49 -14.62
CA PRO A 526 -8.61 10.89 -14.42
C PRO A 526 -9.23 11.15 -13.04
N TYR A 527 -8.40 11.44 -12.02
CA TYR A 527 -8.86 11.75 -10.67
C TYR A 527 -9.29 13.22 -10.50
N ASN A 528 -9.24 14.02 -11.57
CA ASN A 528 -9.51 15.46 -11.58
C ASN A 528 -8.82 16.17 -10.41
N GLN A 529 -7.52 15.91 -10.22
CA GLN A 529 -6.84 16.20 -8.95
C GLN A 529 -7.01 17.65 -8.50
N TYR A 530 -6.86 18.63 -9.40
CA TYR A 530 -6.97 20.05 -9.05
C TYR A 530 -8.41 20.56 -8.92
N ALA A 531 -9.38 20.03 -9.67
CA ALA A 531 -10.78 20.47 -9.64
C ALA A 531 -10.93 22.02 -9.66
N TRP A 532 -10.27 22.65 -10.63
CA TRP A 532 -10.28 24.11 -10.79
C TRP A 532 -11.67 24.65 -11.13
N ASP A 533 -12.02 25.78 -10.52
CA ASP A 533 -13.05 26.67 -11.07
C ASP A 533 -12.34 27.81 -11.85
N PRO A 534 -12.98 28.42 -12.88
CA PRO A 534 -12.31 29.40 -13.73
C PRO A 534 -11.73 30.60 -12.96
N ARG A 535 -12.37 31.00 -11.85
CA ARG A 535 -11.91 32.12 -11.03
C ARG A 535 -10.65 31.76 -10.26
N SER A 536 -10.64 30.63 -9.54
CA SER A 536 -9.46 30.19 -8.78
C SER A 536 -8.28 29.84 -9.69
N LEU A 537 -8.54 29.28 -10.88
CA LEU A 537 -7.51 29.08 -11.90
C LEU A 537 -6.95 30.42 -12.40
N GLY A 538 -7.81 31.42 -12.63
CA GLY A 538 -7.37 32.77 -12.99
C GLY A 538 -6.47 33.41 -11.94
N VAL A 539 -6.81 33.27 -10.66
CA VAL A 539 -5.96 33.71 -9.54
C VAL A 539 -4.59 33.02 -9.56
N ALA A 540 -4.57 31.69 -9.75
CA ALA A 540 -3.32 30.94 -9.84
C ALA A 540 -2.48 31.33 -11.07
N CYS A 541 -3.10 31.55 -12.23
CA CYS A 541 -2.43 32.01 -13.45
C CYS A 541 -1.86 33.43 -13.30
N ALA A 542 -2.59 34.35 -12.68
CA ALA A 542 -2.12 35.71 -12.45
C ALA A 542 -0.91 35.73 -11.49
N LEU A 543 -0.93 34.91 -10.43
CA LEU A 543 0.22 34.73 -9.55
C LEU A 543 1.40 34.12 -10.30
N TRP A 544 1.16 33.13 -11.15
CA TRP A 544 2.18 32.47 -11.95
C TRP A 544 2.96 33.46 -12.82
N ASP A 545 2.25 34.32 -13.56
CA ASP A 545 2.85 35.33 -14.44
C ASP A 545 3.80 36.27 -13.68
N ARG A 546 3.40 36.67 -12.47
CA ARG A 546 4.11 37.67 -11.68
C ARG A 546 5.28 37.11 -10.89
N HIS A 547 5.14 35.91 -10.33
CA HIS A 547 6.00 35.46 -9.24
C HIS A 547 6.71 34.13 -9.45
N VAL A 548 6.34 33.34 -10.46
CA VAL A 548 6.87 31.99 -10.63
C VAL A 548 7.93 31.98 -11.74
N ARG A 549 9.11 31.41 -11.46
CA ARG A 549 10.18 31.24 -12.45
C ARG A 549 10.75 29.83 -12.42
N LEU A 550 11.00 29.27 -13.60
CA LEU A 550 11.61 27.95 -13.75
C LEU A 550 13.11 28.07 -13.49
N ILE A 551 13.64 27.26 -12.57
CA ILE A 551 15.06 27.27 -12.22
C ILE A 551 15.78 25.96 -12.54
N HIS A 552 15.02 24.87 -12.71
CA HIS A 552 15.59 23.57 -13.05
C HIS A 552 14.57 22.66 -13.74
N ARG A 553 15.07 21.88 -14.71
CA ARG A 553 14.37 20.79 -15.37
C ARG A 553 15.17 19.51 -15.13
N ALA A 554 14.49 18.49 -14.64
CA ALA A 554 15.04 17.17 -14.40
C ALA A 554 14.34 16.17 -15.32
N ALA A 555 15.10 15.24 -15.88
CA ALA A 555 14.56 14.18 -16.72
C ALA A 555 14.76 12.84 -16.03
N ALA A 556 13.69 12.06 -15.91
CA ALA A 556 13.75 10.70 -15.40
C ALA A 556 13.76 9.71 -16.57
N PRO A 557 14.93 9.27 -17.07
CA PRO A 557 14.99 8.28 -18.13
C PRO A 557 14.36 6.96 -17.66
N GLU A 558 13.75 6.21 -18.57
CA GLU A 558 13.36 4.84 -18.25
C GLU A 558 14.58 3.92 -18.20
N LYS A 559 14.55 2.94 -17.29
CA LYS A 559 15.64 1.96 -17.16
C LYS A 559 15.73 0.98 -18.34
N ILE A 560 14.62 0.78 -19.06
CA ILE A 560 14.50 -0.25 -20.12
C ILE A 560 14.43 0.39 -21.51
N ASP A 561 13.63 1.44 -21.69
CA ASP A 561 13.52 2.18 -22.95
C ASP A 561 13.84 3.68 -22.77
N PRO A 562 15.05 4.14 -23.13
CA PRO A 562 15.49 5.51 -22.90
C PRO A 562 14.69 6.57 -23.68
N ARG A 563 13.77 6.17 -24.57
CA ARG A 563 12.92 7.09 -25.35
C ARG A 563 11.78 7.71 -24.53
N PHE A 564 11.45 7.15 -23.37
CA PHE A 564 10.47 7.74 -22.46
C PHE A 564 11.16 8.71 -21.50
N LEU A 565 11.23 9.99 -21.90
CA LEU A 565 11.69 11.06 -21.03
C LEU A 565 10.50 11.63 -20.24
N ASN A 566 10.65 11.61 -18.91
CA ASN A 566 9.69 12.13 -17.96
C ASN A 566 10.24 13.39 -17.30
N GLU A 567 9.62 14.55 -17.49
CA GLU A 567 10.12 15.83 -16.96
C GLU A 567 9.55 16.17 -15.57
N THR A 568 10.44 16.44 -14.60
CA THR A 568 10.11 17.13 -13.35
C THR A 568 10.62 18.56 -13.42
N LEU A 569 9.77 19.51 -13.04
CA LEU A 569 10.05 20.93 -13.13
C LEU A 569 10.12 21.54 -11.74
N VAL A 570 11.19 22.30 -11.48
CA VAL A 570 11.38 23.03 -10.22
C VAL A 570 11.32 24.52 -10.48
N TYR A 571 10.43 25.19 -9.76
CA TYR A 571 10.19 26.62 -9.85
C TYR A 571 10.50 27.32 -8.54
N VAL A 572 11.00 28.54 -8.62
CA VAL A 572 11.14 29.47 -7.49
C VAL A 572 9.98 30.47 -7.48
N LEU A 573 9.57 30.84 -6.27
CA LEU A 573 8.65 31.94 -6.01
C LEU A 573 9.49 33.16 -5.64
N ALA A 574 9.44 34.22 -6.46
CA ALA A 574 10.16 35.46 -6.18
C ALA A 574 9.23 36.69 -6.22
N PRO A 575 9.55 37.74 -5.44
CA PRO A 575 8.88 39.03 -5.54
C PRO A 575 8.91 39.56 -6.99
N ALA A 576 7.86 40.25 -7.42
CA ALA A 576 7.72 40.70 -8.80
C ALA A 576 8.81 41.70 -9.20
N ASP A 577 9.24 42.53 -8.26
CA ASP A 577 10.33 43.51 -8.37
C ASP A 577 11.71 42.86 -8.45
N ALA A 578 11.87 41.63 -7.96
CA ALA A 578 13.12 40.87 -8.06
C ALA A 578 13.33 40.22 -9.45
N LEU A 579 12.35 40.30 -10.35
CA LEU A 579 12.36 39.64 -11.66
C LEU A 579 12.07 40.58 -12.85
N PRO A 580 12.68 41.78 -12.93
CA PRO A 580 12.40 42.72 -14.00
C PRO A 580 12.84 42.15 -15.36
N GLY A 581 11.94 42.12 -16.33
CA GLY A 581 12.24 41.70 -17.71
C GLY A 581 12.37 40.20 -17.96
N VAL A 582 12.30 39.34 -16.92
CA VAL A 582 12.30 37.88 -17.11
C VAL A 582 10.87 37.41 -17.39
N PRO A 583 10.55 36.90 -18.59
CA PRO A 583 9.20 36.44 -18.91
C PRO A 583 8.81 35.24 -18.03
N PRO A 584 7.52 35.10 -17.68
CA PRO A 584 7.06 33.91 -16.97
C PRO A 584 7.25 32.66 -17.84
N PRO A 585 7.59 31.51 -17.22
CA PRO A 585 7.61 30.23 -17.92
C PRO A 585 6.19 29.79 -18.26
N ASP A 586 6.06 28.82 -19.17
CA ASP A 586 4.77 28.18 -19.46
C ASP A 586 4.11 27.67 -18.17
N ASN A 587 2.82 27.99 -18.02
CA ASN A 587 2.05 27.62 -16.83
C ASN A 587 1.65 26.16 -16.88
N ALA A 588 2.38 25.33 -16.12
CA ALA A 588 2.15 23.90 -16.03
C ALA A 588 0.75 23.55 -15.48
N LEU A 589 0.19 24.35 -14.56
CA LEU A 589 -1.13 24.11 -14.00
C LEU A 589 -2.23 24.33 -15.05
N LEU A 590 -2.09 25.41 -15.83
CA LEU A 590 -2.99 25.69 -16.95
C LEU A 590 -2.87 24.61 -18.05
N LEU A 591 -1.65 24.18 -18.37
CA LEU A 591 -1.42 23.12 -19.37
C LEU A 591 -2.12 21.81 -18.98
N VAL A 592 -2.01 21.39 -17.72
CA VAL A 592 -2.66 20.17 -17.23
C VAL A 592 -4.18 20.33 -17.29
N GLU A 593 -4.73 21.49 -16.95
CA GLU A 593 -6.17 21.72 -16.99
C GLU A 593 -6.71 21.79 -18.44
N GLU A 594 -5.98 22.42 -19.36
CA GLU A 594 -6.30 22.43 -20.79
C GLU A 594 -6.36 21.01 -21.36
N GLU A 595 -5.39 20.17 -21.02
CA GLU A 595 -5.33 18.77 -21.45
C GLU A 595 -6.47 17.94 -20.83
N ARG A 596 -6.86 18.22 -19.57
CA ARG A 596 -8.01 17.57 -18.93
C ARG A 596 -9.34 17.92 -19.61
N VAL A 597 -9.55 19.20 -19.92
CA VAL A 597 -10.81 19.71 -20.49
C VAL A 597 -10.94 19.37 -21.97
N GLY A 598 -9.85 19.48 -22.72
CA GLY A 598 -9.78 19.13 -24.14
C GLY A 598 -8.50 18.37 -24.43
N PRO A 599 -8.47 17.05 -24.21
CA PRO A 599 -7.30 16.22 -24.52
C PRO A 599 -6.87 16.41 -25.97
N TRP A 600 -5.56 16.49 -26.22
CA TRP A 600 -5.04 16.73 -27.55
C TRP A 600 -5.53 15.66 -28.53
N GLY A 601 -6.02 16.10 -29.70
CA GLY A 601 -6.59 15.20 -30.72
C GLY A 601 -8.01 14.73 -30.45
N SER A 602 -8.61 15.01 -29.28
CA SER A 602 -10.02 14.66 -29.03
C SER A 602 -10.99 15.56 -29.81
N PRO A 603 -12.20 15.09 -30.19
CA PRO A 603 -13.16 15.93 -30.92
C PRO A 603 -13.48 17.23 -30.18
N GLY A 604 -13.32 18.35 -30.89
CA GLY A 604 -13.58 19.70 -30.37
C GLY A 604 -12.59 20.17 -29.30
N TRP A 605 -11.40 19.56 -29.19
CA TRP A 605 -10.46 19.86 -28.11
C TRP A 605 -10.03 21.34 -28.08
N ARG A 606 -9.86 21.96 -29.25
CA ARG A 606 -9.47 23.37 -29.35
C ARG A 606 -10.57 24.29 -28.86
N GLU A 607 -11.81 24.04 -29.25
CA GLU A 607 -12.98 24.80 -28.82
C GLU A 607 -13.20 24.69 -27.31
N LYS A 608 -13.02 23.49 -26.74
CA LYS A 608 -13.10 23.25 -25.30
C LYS A 608 -12.02 24.00 -24.51
N ARG A 609 -10.77 23.99 -25.00
CA ARG A 609 -9.68 24.77 -24.39
C ARG A 609 -9.91 26.28 -24.53
N LEU A 610 -10.42 26.74 -25.67
CA LEU A 610 -10.75 28.15 -25.88
C LEU A 610 -11.81 28.61 -24.87
N ALA A 611 -12.87 27.82 -24.69
CA ALA A 611 -13.92 28.10 -23.70
C ALA A 611 -13.38 28.17 -22.26
N LEU A 612 -12.43 27.29 -21.89
CA LEU A 612 -11.74 27.37 -20.60
C LEU A 612 -10.97 28.70 -20.45
N LEU A 613 -10.16 29.06 -21.45
CA LEU A 613 -9.36 30.29 -21.42
C LEU A 613 -10.25 31.55 -21.38
N ASP A 614 -11.34 31.56 -22.14
CA ASP A 614 -12.34 32.63 -22.12
C ASP A 614 -12.99 32.76 -20.73
N ALA A 615 -13.36 31.65 -20.11
CA ALA A 615 -13.92 31.64 -18.75
C ALA A 615 -12.91 32.15 -17.71
N VAL A 616 -11.64 31.76 -17.83
CA VAL A 616 -10.56 32.22 -16.94
C VAL A 616 -10.34 33.73 -17.09
N LEU A 617 -10.27 34.27 -18.30
CA LEU A 617 -10.10 35.71 -18.53
C LEU A 617 -11.31 36.51 -18.07
N SER A 618 -12.52 35.98 -18.27
CA SER A 618 -13.76 36.62 -17.83
C SER A 618 -13.86 36.69 -16.30
N ALA A 619 -13.35 35.67 -15.60
CA ALA A 619 -13.41 35.60 -14.14
C ALA A 619 -12.20 36.22 -13.42
N GLY A 620 -11.02 36.20 -14.04
CA GLY A 620 -9.74 36.58 -13.43
C GLY A 620 -9.15 37.91 -13.93
N GLY A 621 -9.72 38.53 -14.96
CA GLY A 621 -9.20 39.76 -15.56
C GLY A 621 -8.08 39.51 -16.59
N PRO A 622 -7.35 40.56 -17.02
CA PRO A 622 -6.35 40.46 -18.07
C PRO A 622 -5.09 39.74 -17.55
N ILE A 623 -4.93 38.47 -17.92
CA ILE A 623 -3.77 37.64 -17.58
C ILE A 623 -2.94 37.43 -18.87
N PRO A 624 -1.75 38.06 -18.99
CA PRO A 624 -0.97 38.05 -20.23
C PRO A 624 -0.67 36.66 -20.80
N SER A 625 -0.28 35.69 -19.97
CA SER A 625 0.02 34.33 -20.44
C SER A 625 -1.23 33.63 -20.99
N VAL A 626 -2.38 33.81 -20.34
CA VAL A 626 -3.67 33.24 -20.77
C VAL A 626 -4.13 33.89 -22.08
N GLN A 627 -3.98 35.21 -22.22
CA GLN A 627 -4.28 35.94 -23.46
C GLN A 627 -3.40 35.47 -24.62
N LYS A 628 -2.09 35.34 -24.39
CA LYS A 628 -1.14 34.81 -25.37
C LYS A 628 -1.51 33.39 -25.79
N ARG A 629 -1.84 32.52 -24.83
CA ARG A 629 -2.25 31.14 -25.08
C ARG A 629 -3.55 31.06 -25.89
N ARG A 630 -4.53 31.89 -25.54
CA ARG A 630 -5.80 32.04 -26.26
C ARG A 630 -5.57 32.48 -27.70
N GLN A 631 -4.74 33.49 -27.91
CA GLN A 631 -4.43 34.00 -29.25
C GLN A 631 -3.73 32.93 -30.10
N ALA A 632 -2.77 32.21 -29.55
CA ALA A 632 -2.11 31.10 -30.24
C ALA A 632 -3.10 30.00 -30.67
N LEU A 633 -4.08 29.67 -29.80
CA LEU A 633 -5.10 28.68 -30.11
C LEU A 633 -6.09 29.17 -31.20
N LEU A 634 -6.44 30.45 -31.18
CA LEU A 634 -7.25 31.10 -32.23
C LEU A 634 -6.52 31.11 -33.57
N SER A 635 -5.23 31.45 -33.60
CA SER A 635 -4.41 31.41 -34.81
C SER A 635 -4.37 29.99 -35.39
N ALA A 636 -4.15 28.98 -34.55
CA ALA A 636 -4.18 27.57 -34.96
C ALA A 636 -5.57 27.06 -35.40
N LEU A 637 -6.65 27.74 -35.00
CA LEU A 637 -8.02 27.47 -35.45
C LEU A 637 -8.33 28.13 -36.80
N SER A 638 -7.78 29.34 -37.03
CA SER A 638 -7.90 30.06 -38.30
C SER A 638 -7.08 29.44 -39.43
N GLU A 639 -6.05 28.65 -39.11
CA GLU A 639 -5.22 27.91 -40.08
C GLU A 639 -5.89 26.65 -40.70
N LYS A 640 -7.23 26.57 -40.78
CA LYS A 640 -7.89 25.62 -41.72
C LYS A 640 -7.81 26.26 -43.12
N LYS A 641 -7.10 25.80 -44.16
CA LYS A 641 -6.69 24.48 -44.72
C LYS A 641 -5.67 24.73 -45.88
N PRO A 642 -5.02 23.73 -46.51
CA PRO A 642 -5.21 22.27 -46.41
C PRO A 642 -4.14 21.54 -45.61
#